data_AF-A0A7J4NCM6-F1
#
_entry.id   AF-A0A7J4NCM6-F1
#
_cell.length_a   1.000
_cell.length_b   1.000
_cell.length_c   1.000
_cell.angle_alpha   90.00
_cell.angle_beta   90.00
_cell.angle_gamma   90.00
#
_symmetry.space_group_name_H-M   'P 1'
#
loop_
_entity.id
_entity.type
_entity.pdbx_description
1 polymer ?
#
loop_
_entity_poly.entity_id
_entity_poly.type
_entity_poly.pdbx_seq_one_letter_code
_entity_poly.pdbx_strand_id
1 'polypeptide(L)'
;MRRAAVAMVVVLLCQIVAAAPPPGDPEVSNDICSTWEGGNGICDDYSSLLDETASDEWVEGVVEIRMESAETVEMTITLAIRELPRSDLDLLDLDLQGDSNPADGIPADYIRNYRSLSRTGTKSIEDMMIESIEDTVQQIIEENFPDASPGDIQPTNNIDFIDRAGISCSYNPDIDSIDEQNGRENNPFDPPICMRSVLTLNIDPTNIGIDSDTGDIDRMMQGLMVMGGEVVSNFTTIATPGQYLEYVMIPPSYSSVREVNAPGELFRQGQQVSSGAWIGLNNLAGSSLSPATSVDLVAVLGSGTNPPDWQNDAGSSLSLELFIDVSDRMNSRIDMEIGVHHLSADTLADWGLNFETSTIKLDSVTSDGIRMFDSEMDIDTEELLTSIPIDSLSDTFSEALGVDVLFQTPTFAPSHESGGLMFQHNPGVTCEENLAYRYCLGDSGAMASTYPVLLQASTVSSEMQISNIVSQLIQHVEGDISTIDLSIMTDEDLAAIMSVLEIEIETDLSWIQDSLPADFPTSDVRIVMQLPDWIDSTNGDPNTIVLEAPYVGTSSGELGFKGARPFDWQHAICLENGRGGPGDPTECTDHSPDLICGSNQKTCLSMDSRIEVRKVALRETSAAVEIEFSAEITLEIYRLGLIEGEDGIEIEPIPSDLIRRVIAVGDRREGGLLIGSEQKAIIPFTNQDYELEISNAGLLDLASALTEEVESSFTQIEEMSAQKIIFGDNTYTSSLDIGAISFDIEMPWVDMPADMEPTDTNPIRLSVNVQPSSMMLALRDDEVSFSVGPAYYSASITDRLGEMLGLEFSDTGVSVDGLIFESFVPPIMEHTLWGTIRSSARVEVVLPENVRLLSFESELGLSELTEESGQQILSYRTPVCPKADTWPECYKEKDTVTWEVEIGYMLILGELAPYLFLLTSLFLLLVSRKIRKRNELKKEKIDAQSAFEEQLLELEFAAQMGELEEKIVIESEVVEDEWWEEQK
;
A
#
# COMPACT_ATOMS: atom_id res chain seq x y z
N MET A 1 -98.85 66.22 50.33
CA MET A 1 -99.55 65.99 49.05
C MET A 1 -98.85 66.61 47.83
N ARG A 2 -97.50 66.66 47.77
CA ARG A 2 -96.75 67.13 46.58
C ARG A 2 -95.75 66.11 46.01
N ARG A 3 -95.58 64.94 46.65
CA ARG A 3 -94.73 63.85 46.17
C ARG A 3 -95.50 62.68 45.52
N ALA A 4 -96.80 62.54 45.84
CA ALA A 4 -97.66 61.53 45.20
C ALA A 4 -98.14 61.93 43.79
N ALA A 5 -98.27 63.23 43.51
CA ALA A 5 -98.70 63.73 42.20
C ALA A 5 -97.60 63.68 41.13
N VAL A 6 -96.32 63.80 41.52
CA VAL A 6 -95.19 63.70 40.57
C VAL A 6 -94.93 62.24 40.19
N ALA A 7 -95.04 61.30 41.13
CA ALA A 7 -94.96 59.87 40.83
C ALA A 7 -96.11 59.41 39.91
N MET A 8 -97.32 59.94 40.10
CA MET A 8 -98.46 59.57 39.25
C MET A 8 -98.35 60.14 37.83
N VAL A 9 -97.72 61.32 37.64
CA VAL A 9 -97.48 61.89 36.30
C VAL A 9 -96.33 61.18 35.57
N VAL A 10 -95.30 60.69 36.28
CA VAL A 10 -94.24 59.87 35.65
C VAL A 10 -94.75 58.47 35.30
N VAL A 11 -95.67 57.89 36.08
CA VAL A 11 -96.30 56.59 35.75
C VAL A 11 -97.37 56.70 34.65
N LEU A 12 -98.05 57.86 34.50
CA LEU A 12 -99.01 58.12 33.41
C LEU A 12 -98.37 58.56 32.09
N LEU A 13 -97.09 58.93 32.06
CA LEU A 13 -96.31 59.17 30.83
C LEU A 13 -95.58 57.90 30.33
N CYS A 14 -95.62 56.79 31.08
CA CYS A 14 -94.96 55.53 30.73
C CYS A 14 -95.91 54.44 30.18
N GLN A 15 -96.98 54.81 29.48
CA GLN A 15 -97.70 53.89 28.60
C GLN A 15 -97.69 54.51 27.20
N ILE A 16 -97.24 53.89 26.12
CA ILE A 16 -97.14 52.48 25.75
C ILE A 16 -95.91 52.39 24.83
N VAL A 17 -94.80 51.81 25.28
CA VAL A 17 -93.92 51.10 24.34
C VAL A 17 -94.54 49.72 24.31
N ALA A 18 -95.14 49.35 23.17
CA ALA A 18 -95.54 47.97 22.97
C ALA A 18 -94.27 47.15 23.22
N ALA A 19 -94.27 46.32 24.26
CA ALA A 19 -93.33 45.22 24.28
C ALA A 19 -93.62 44.45 22.99
N ALA A 20 -92.60 44.26 22.15
CA ALA A 20 -92.71 43.36 21.02
C ALA A 20 -93.34 42.05 21.53
N PRO A 21 -94.29 41.48 20.79
CA PRO A 21 -94.88 40.20 21.16
C PRO A 21 -93.75 39.17 21.38
N PRO A 22 -93.94 38.20 22.30
CA PRO A 22 -92.96 37.14 22.48
C PRO A 22 -92.71 36.41 21.14
N PRO A 23 -91.46 35.96 20.86
CA PRO A 23 -91.14 35.24 19.63
C PRO A 23 -92.12 34.08 19.37
N GLY A 24 -92.64 33.97 18.14
CA GLY A 24 -93.63 32.98 17.72
C GLY A 24 -95.11 33.32 18.00
N ASP A 25 -95.47 34.56 18.34
CA ASP A 25 -96.87 34.99 18.48
C ASP A 25 -97.49 35.28 17.08
N PRO A 26 -98.70 34.76 16.75
CA PRO A 26 -99.37 35.02 15.46
C PRO A 26 -99.70 36.50 15.13
N GLU A 27 -99.40 37.45 16.03
CA GLU A 27 -99.52 38.90 15.77
C GLU A 27 -98.28 39.50 15.07
N VAL A 28 -97.15 38.77 14.94
CA VAL A 28 -95.98 39.19 14.15
C VAL A 28 -96.21 38.77 12.69
N SER A 29 -96.78 39.67 11.88
CA SER A 29 -96.86 39.47 10.43
C SER A 29 -95.71 40.25 9.77
N ASN A 30 -94.69 39.54 9.29
CA ASN A 30 -93.72 40.13 8.37
C ASN A 30 -94.30 40.06 6.93
N ASP A 31 -94.76 41.20 6.41
CA ASP A 31 -95.28 41.31 5.03
C ASP A 31 -94.16 41.09 3.97
N ILE A 32 -92.88 41.20 4.36
CA ILE A 32 -91.72 41.13 3.45
C ILE A 32 -91.51 39.68 2.96
N CYS A 33 -91.53 38.70 3.88
CA CYS A 33 -91.32 37.29 3.56
C CYS A 33 -92.57 36.53 3.09
N SER A 34 -93.69 37.23 2.94
CA SER A 34 -94.94 36.69 2.41
C SER A 34 -95.29 37.18 0.99
N THR A 35 -94.38 37.94 0.34
CA THR A 35 -94.60 38.63 -0.95
C THR A 35 -95.16 37.75 -2.08
N TRP A 36 -94.87 36.44 -2.12
CA TRP A 36 -95.27 35.53 -3.22
C TRP A 36 -96.03 34.27 -2.80
N GLU A 37 -96.67 34.25 -1.62
CA GLU A 37 -97.39 33.05 -1.08
C GLU A 37 -96.55 31.75 -1.05
N GLY A 38 -95.23 31.88 -1.14
CA GLY A 38 -94.27 30.78 -1.31
C GLY A 38 -93.46 30.41 -0.06
N GLY A 39 -93.57 31.18 1.02
CA GLY A 39 -92.87 30.99 2.28
C GLY A 39 -93.83 31.21 3.46
N ASN A 40 -93.71 30.38 4.49
CA ASN A 40 -94.50 30.47 5.73
C ASN A 40 -93.66 31.00 6.92
N GLY A 41 -92.38 31.30 6.70
CA GLY A 41 -91.44 31.77 7.71
C GLY A 41 -91.48 33.27 7.92
N ILE A 42 -90.86 33.73 9.01
CA ILE A 42 -90.68 35.13 9.39
C ILE A 42 -89.21 35.46 9.19
N CYS A 43 -88.92 36.43 8.33
CA CYS A 43 -87.54 36.87 8.13
C CYS A 43 -87.18 38.10 8.97
N ASP A 44 -85.89 38.33 9.15
CA ASP A 44 -85.30 39.52 9.73
C ASP A 44 -85.32 40.72 8.76
N ASP A 45 -85.25 41.93 9.32
CA ASP A 45 -85.29 43.17 8.55
C ASP A 45 -83.97 43.42 7.82
N TYR A 46 -84.04 43.75 6.54
CA TYR A 46 -82.85 44.12 5.76
C TYR A 46 -82.25 45.46 6.22
N SER A 47 -80.92 45.47 6.39
CA SER A 47 -80.13 46.68 6.64
C SER A 47 -78.74 46.52 6.02
N SER A 48 -78.37 47.41 5.09
CA SER A 48 -77.04 47.43 4.46
C SER A 48 -75.88 47.63 5.45
N LEU A 49 -76.15 48.12 6.67
CA LEU A 49 -75.15 48.24 7.73
C LEU A 49 -74.74 46.89 8.35
N LEU A 50 -75.53 45.83 8.13
CA LEU A 50 -75.26 44.47 8.59
C LEU A 50 -74.55 43.62 7.53
N ASP A 51 -74.51 44.11 6.28
CA ASP A 51 -73.71 43.55 5.21
C ASP A 51 -72.27 44.04 5.36
N GLU A 52 -71.35 43.09 5.49
CA GLU A 52 -69.92 43.37 5.63
C GLU A 52 -69.18 43.31 4.27
N THR A 53 -69.90 43.14 3.17
CA THR A 53 -69.35 43.05 1.81
C THR A 53 -69.66 44.30 0.96
N ALA A 54 -68.98 44.41 -0.18
CA ALA A 54 -69.21 45.48 -1.16
C ALA A 54 -69.75 44.93 -2.51
N SER A 55 -70.01 43.63 -2.55
CA SER A 55 -70.54 42.84 -3.67
C SER A 55 -71.98 42.42 -3.38
N ASP A 56 -72.61 41.78 -4.35
CA ASP A 56 -73.91 41.11 -4.22
C ASP A 56 -73.80 39.63 -3.78
N GLU A 57 -72.61 39.24 -3.33
CA GLU A 57 -72.27 37.90 -2.86
C GLU A 57 -71.52 38.04 -1.53
N TRP A 58 -71.90 37.21 -0.56
CA TRP A 58 -71.19 37.04 0.71
C TRP A 58 -71.09 35.54 1.04
N VAL A 59 -69.92 34.98 0.75
CA VAL A 59 -69.63 33.56 0.97
C VAL A 59 -68.33 33.41 1.77
N GLU A 60 -68.37 32.59 2.79
CA GLU A 60 -67.23 32.31 3.65
C GLU A 60 -66.99 30.81 3.71
N GLY A 61 -65.78 30.33 3.46
CA GLY A 61 -65.56 28.91 3.25
C GLY A 61 -64.19 28.38 3.65
N VAL A 62 -64.12 27.06 3.75
CA VAL A 62 -62.89 26.30 3.97
C VAL A 62 -62.79 25.24 2.88
N VAL A 63 -61.65 25.23 2.20
CA VAL A 63 -61.26 24.23 1.22
C VAL A 63 -60.18 23.37 1.85
N GLU A 64 -60.55 22.19 2.32
CA GLU A 64 -59.61 21.21 2.88
C GLU A 64 -59.14 20.26 1.77
N ILE A 65 -57.84 20.22 1.53
CA ILE A 65 -57.14 19.34 0.60
C ILE A 65 -56.39 18.31 1.42
N ARG A 66 -56.90 17.09 1.46
CA ARG A 66 -56.33 15.96 2.18
C ARG A 66 -55.72 14.99 1.20
N MET A 67 -54.41 14.85 1.23
CA MET A 67 -53.71 13.83 0.48
C MET A 67 -53.86 12.50 1.23
N GLU A 68 -54.58 11.53 0.67
CA GLU A 68 -54.63 10.17 1.22
C GLU A 68 -53.37 9.41 0.82
N SER A 69 -52.96 9.58 -0.44
CA SER A 69 -51.73 9.05 -1.00
C SER A 69 -51.15 10.03 -2.03
N ALA A 70 -50.08 9.65 -2.72
CA ALA A 70 -49.52 10.45 -3.82
C ALA A 70 -50.38 10.37 -5.08
N GLU A 71 -51.18 9.30 -5.23
CA GLU A 71 -52.12 9.13 -6.34
C GLU A 71 -53.49 9.76 -6.06
N THR A 72 -53.87 9.86 -4.78
CA THR A 72 -55.25 10.16 -4.37
C THR A 72 -55.32 11.37 -3.44
N VAL A 73 -56.11 12.37 -3.86
CA VAL A 73 -56.35 13.60 -3.09
C VAL A 73 -57.85 13.76 -2.87
N GLU A 74 -58.26 13.84 -1.61
CA GLU A 74 -59.62 14.20 -1.22
C GLU A 74 -59.71 15.71 -1.00
N MET A 75 -60.61 16.38 -1.71
CA MET A 75 -60.91 17.79 -1.53
C MET A 75 -62.30 17.94 -0.92
N THR A 76 -62.38 18.54 0.27
CA THR A 76 -63.63 18.87 0.94
C THR A 76 -63.82 20.38 0.94
N ILE A 77 -64.84 20.85 0.24
CA ILE A 77 -65.21 22.27 0.18
C ILE A 77 -66.42 22.47 1.08
N THR A 78 -66.29 23.34 2.08
CA THR A 78 -67.40 23.75 2.95
C THR A 78 -67.60 25.25 2.82
N LEU A 79 -68.79 25.68 2.42
CA LEU A 79 -69.13 27.08 2.22
C LEU A 79 -70.28 27.47 3.15
N ALA A 80 -70.18 28.64 3.76
CA ALA A 80 -71.19 29.33 4.54
C ALA A 80 -71.69 30.52 3.74
N ILE A 81 -72.94 30.43 3.31
CA ILE A 81 -73.58 31.38 2.42
C ILE A 81 -74.41 32.33 3.26
N ARG A 82 -74.02 33.61 3.24
CA ARG A 82 -74.73 34.70 3.90
C ARG A 82 -75.56 35.49 2.90
N GLU A 83 -75.10 35.59 1.66
CA GLU A 83 -75.79 36.30 0.58
C GLU A 83 -75.39 35.73 -0.79
N LEU A 84 -76.35 35.66 -1.73
CA LEU A 84 -76.11 35.30 -3.13
C LEU A 84 -76.72 36.33 -4.10
N PRO A 85 -76.20 36.44 -5.34
CA PRO A 85 -76.74 37.35 -6.34
C PRO A 85 -78.21 37.08 -6.66
N ARG A 86 -79.00 38.15 -6.77
CA ARG A 86 -80.43 38.10 -7.13
C ARG A 86 -80.69 37.48 -8.48
N SER A 87 -79.76 37.65 -9.42
CA SER A 87 -79.84 37.11 -10.77
C SER A 87 -79.83 35.59 -10.78
N ASP A 88 -79.07 34.99 -9.86
CA ASP A 88 -78.74 33.57 -9.90
C ASP A 88 -79.89 32.74 -9.30
N LEU A 89 -80.68 33.34 -8.42
CA LEU A 89 -81.85 32.74 -7.79
C LEU A 89 -83.19 33.15 -8.43
N ASP A 90 -83.16 33.95 -9.50
CA ASP A 90 -84.36 34.52 -10.15
C ASP A 90 -85.24 35.32 -9.15
N LEU A 91 -84.61 36.16 -8.31
CA LEU A 91 -85.26 36.98 -7.27
C LEU A 91 -85.07 38.51 -7.47
N LEU A 92 -84.78 38.95 -8.70
CA LEU A 92 -84.50 40.35 -9.04
C LEU A 92 -85.63 41.34 -8.69
N ASP A 93 -86.87 40.87 -8.68
CA ASP A 93 -88.07 41.65 -8.39
C ASP A 93 -88.58 41.47 -6.95
N LEU A 94 -87.83 40.79 -6.08
CA LEU A 94 -88.08 40.76 -4.64
C LEU A 94 -87.67 42.10 -4.02
N ASP A 95 -88.61 42.75 -3.33
CA ASP A 95 -88.33 43.96 -2.56
C ASP A 95 -88.03 43.59 -1.10
N LEU A 96 -86.75 43.66 -0.71
CA LEU A 96 -86.30 43.40 0.66
C LEU A 96 -86.64 44.55 1.64
N GLN A 97 -87.19 45.66 1.13
CA GLN A 97 -87.43 46.90 1.89
C GLN A 97 -86.14 47.46 2.52
N GLY A 98 -86.27 48.31 3.55
CA GLY A 98 -85.12 48.95 4.19
C GLY A 98 -84.37 49.93 3.27
N ASP A 99 -83.04 49.83 3.27
CA ASP A 99 -82.13 50.55 2.38
C ASP A 99 -81.59 49.69 1.22
N SER A 100 -82.22 48.53 0.97
CA SER A 100 -81.85 47.62 -0.10
C SER A 100 -82.10 48.21 -1.49
N ASN A 101 -81.25 47.85 -2.46
CA ASN A 101 -81.38 48.19 -3.86
C ASN A 101 -81.20 46.95 -4.76
N PRO A 102 -81.58 46.99 -6.05
CA PRO A 102 -81.50 45.82 -6.94
C PRO A 102 -80.08 45.32 -7.27
N ALA A 103 -79.04 46.05 -6.86
CA ALA A 103 -77.65 45.61 -6.99
C ALA A 103 -77.10 44.96 -5.72
N ASP A 104 -77.89 44.88 -4.64
CA ASP A 104 -77.56 44.07 -3.46
C ASP A 104 -78.01 42.62 -3.72
N GLY A 105 -77.40 41.65 -3.05
CA GLY A 105 -77.79 40.25 -3.15
C GLY A 105 -79.06 39.93 -2.35
N ILE A 106 -79.30 38.63 -2.17
CA ILE A 106 -80.38 38.07 -1.34
C ILE A 106 -79.74 37.43 -0.10
N PRO A 107 -80.08 37.89 1.12
CA PRO A 107 -79.58 37.30 2.35
C PRO A 107 -80.08 35.87 2.58
N ALA A 108 -79.31 35.09 3.34
CA ALA A 108 -79.55 33.67 3.61
C ALA A 108 -80.94 33.38 4.19
N ASP A 109 -81.48 34.27 5.00
CA ASP A 109 -82.82 34.17 5.59
C ASP A 109 -83.94 34.15 4.53
N TYR A 110 -83.83 35.04 3.55
CA TYR A 110 -84.75 35.09 2.42
C TYR A 110 -84.60 33.86 1.51
N ILE A 111 -83.37 33.37 1.31
CA ILE A 111 -83.10 32.14 0.55
C ILE A 111 -83.76 30.93 1.23
N ARG A 112 -83.61 30.78 2.54
CA ARG A 112 -84.23 29.68 3.31
C ARG A 112 -85.75 29.71 3.25
N ASN A 113 -86.36 30.88 3.44
CA ASN A 113 -87.81 31.02 3.41
C ASN A 113 -88.40 30.69 2.02
N TYR A 114 -87.74 31.12 0.94
CA TYR A 114 -88.22 30.89 -0.42
C TYR A 114 -87.70 29.60 -1.08
N ARG A 115 -86.91 28.77 -0.42
CA ARG A 115 -86.26 27.58 -1.00
C ARG A 115 -87.16 26.69 -1.88
N SER A 116 -88.40 26.46 -1.45
CA SER A 116 -89.35 25.55 -2.11
C SER A 116 -90.16 26.20 -3.24
N LEU A 117 -90.02 27.52 -3.41
CA LEU A 117 -90.70 28.27 -4.44
C LEU A 117 -90.06 28.00 -5.80
N SER A 118 -90.89 27.86 -6.83
CA SER A 118 -90.46 27.75 -8.23
C SER A 118 -91.18 28.83 -9.04
N ARG A 119 -90.41 29.80 -9.54
CA ARG A 119 -90.93 31.00 -10.23
C ARG A 119 -90.94 30.84 -11.75
N THR A 120 -89.83 30.37 -12.31
CA THR A 120 -89.63 30.31 -13.77
C THR A 120 -88.97 29.00 -14.20
N GLY A 121 -89.77 27.93 -14.38
CA GLY A 121 -89.29 26.63 -14.87
C GLY A 121 -89.71 25.46 -13.98
N THR A 122 -89.00 24.33 -14.09
CA THR A 122 -89.17 23.15 -13.21
C THR A 122 -88.21 23.13 -12.02
N LYS A 123 -87.27 24.09 -11.93
CA LYS A 123 -86.29 24.21 -10.84
C LYS A 123 -86.87 25.06 -9.71
N SER A 124 -86.61 24.65 -8.48
CA SER A 124 -86.87 25.43 -7.25
C SER A 124 -85.72 26.40 -6.96
N ILE A 125 -85.91 27.35 -6.05
CA ILE A 125 -84.82 28.23 -5.60
C ILE A 125 -83.71 27.43 -4.92
N GLU A 126 -84.05 26.33 -4.24
CA GLU A 126 -83.07 25.36 -3.73
C GLU A 126 -82.22 24.76 -4.86
N ASP A 127 -82.83 24.35 -5.98
CA ASP A 127 -82.08 23.81 -7.13
C ASP A 127 -81.18 24.87 -7.79
N MET A 128 -81.63 26.13 -7.86
CA MET A 128 -80.84 27.25 -8.40
C MET A 128 -79.68 27.66 -7.47
N MET A 129 -79.90 27.60 -6.15
CA MET A 129 -78.86 27.80 -5.16
C MET A 129 -77.79 26.70 -5.26
N ILE A 130 -78.19 25.43 -5.40
CA ILE A 130 -77.24 24.32 -5.60
C ILE A 130 -76.43 24.53 -6.88
N GLU A 131 -77.06 24.92 -7.99
CA GLU A 131 -76.37 25.21 -9.26
C GLU A 131 -75.36 26.37 -9.14
N SER A 132 -75.72 27.45 -8.45
CA SER A 132 -74.78 28.56 -8.17
C SER A 132 -73.58 28.12 -7.33
N ILE A 133 -73.79 27.22 -6.35
CA ILE A 133 -72.70 26.67 -5.55
C ILE A 133 -71.85 25.70 -6.37
N GLU A 134 -72.46 24.89 -7.25
CA GLU A 134 -71.75 24.01 -8.18
C GLU A 134 -70.82 24.83 -9.08
N ASP A 135 -71.26 25.97 -9.59
CA ASP A 135 -70.44 26.88 -10.40
C ASP A 135 -69.25 27.42 -9.60
N THR A 136 -69.46 27.86 -8.35
CA THR A 136 -68.38 28.32 -7.45
C THR A 136 -67.38 27.21 -7.13
N VAL A 137 -67.88 26.00 -6.86
CA VAL A 137 -67.05 24.80 -6.61
C VAL A 137 -66.26 24.43 -7.86
N GLN A 138 -66.88 24.45 -9.03
CA GLN A 138 -66.24 24.18 -10.30
C GLN A 138 -65.12 25.19 -10.61
N GLN A 139 -65.33 26.48 -10.32
CA GLN A 139 -64.30 27.50 -10.47
C GLN A 139 -63.06 27.24 -9.60
N ILE A 140 -63.25 26.77 -8.35
CA ILE A 140 -62.14 26.40 -7.45
C ILE A 140 -61.38 25.18 -7.99
N ILE A 141 -62.10 24.23 -8.59
CA ILE A 141 -61.54 22.98 -9.12
C ILE A 141 -60.78 23.20 -10.43
N GLU A 142 -61.36 23.93 -11.39
CA GLU A 142 -60.78 24.11 -12.74
C GLU A 142 -59.37 24.72 -12.72
N GLU A 143 -59.04 25.50 -11.69
CA GLU A 143 -57.74 26.15 -11.55
C GLU A 143 -56.61 25.16 -11.24
N ASN A 144 -56.89 24.07 -10.51
CA ASN A 144 -55.89 23.09 -10.07
C ASN A 144 -56.08 21.70 -10.70
N PHE A 145 -57.31 21.35 -11.08
CA PHE A 145 -57.72 20.00 -11.51
C PHE A 145 -58.78 20.08 -12.64
N PRO A 146 -58.39 20.42 -13.88
CA PRO A 146 -59.32 20.70 -14.98
C PRO A 146 -60.18 19.49 -15.40
N ASP A 147 -59.77 18.26 -15.07
CA ASP A 147 -60.50 17.03 -15.41
C ASP A 147 -61.41 16.52 -14.28
N ALA A 148 -61.50 17.22 -13.16
CA ALA A 148 -62.28 16.82 -12.01
C ALA A 148 -63.73 17.34 -12.06
N SER A 149 -64.68 16.55 -11.56
CA SER A 149 -66.11 16.90 -11.54
C SER A 149 -66.60 17.12 -10.10
N PRO A 150 -67.46 18.14 -9.84
CA PRO A 150 -68.08 18.36 -8.53
C PRO A 150 -68.75 17.11 -7.96
N GLY A 151 -68.55 16.85 -6.66
CA GLY A 151 -69.29 15.84 -5.92
C GLY A 151 -70.66 16.37 -5.45
N ASP A 152 -71.54 15.46 -5.02
CA ASP A 152 -72.88 15.82 -4.53
C ASP A 152 -72.81 16.84 -3.38
N ILE A 153 -73.53 17.96 -3.51
CA ILE A 153 -73.61 19.01 -2.48
C ILE A 153 -74.61 18.63 -1.39
N GLN A 154 -74.20 18.70 -0.12
CA GLN A 154 -75.02 18.35 1.04
C GLN A 154 -75.00 19.45 2.11
N PRO A 155 -76.10 19.72 2.82
CA PRO A 155 -76.13 20.71 3.89
C PRO A 155 -75.32 20.26 5.12
N THR A 156 -74.67 21.21 5.79
CA THR A 156 -73.94 21.01 7.07
C THR A 156 -74.37 22.05 8.11
N ASN A 157 -74.12 21.74 9.39
CA ASN A 157 -74.55 22.59 10.51
C ASN A 157 -73.44 23.48 11.07
N ASN A 158 -72.19 23.25 10.68
CA ASN A 158 -71.05 24.03 11.14
C ASN A 158 -69.94 24.07 10.09
N ILE A 159 -69.13 25.12 10.19
CA ILE A 159 -67.87 25.28 9.48
C ILE A 159 -66.82 25.74 10.49
N ASP A 160 -65.65 25.10 10.48
CA ASP A 160 -64.57 25.38 11.43
C ASP A 160 -63.39 25.98 10.67
N PHE A 161 -62.98 27.18 11.08
CA PHE A 161 -61.84 27.90 10.49
C PHE A 161 -60.58 27.72 11.35
N ILE A 162 -59.41 27.92 10.75
CA ILE A 162 -58.12 27.88 11.45
C ILE A 162 -57.86 29.21 12.17
N ASP A 163 -58.16 30.34 11.52
CA ASP A 163 -57.77 31.67 12.02
C ASP A 163 -58.81 32.32 12.94
N ARG A 164 -60.06 31.82 12.90
CA ARG A 164 -61.23 32.39 13.57
C ARG A 164 -62.16 31.32 14.15
N ALA A 165 -63.14 31.78 14.93
CA ALA A 165 -64.15 30.90 15.50
C ALA A 165 -65.02 30.30 14.40
N GLY A 166 -65.37 29.01 14.55
CA GLY A 166 -66.30 28.34 13.64
C GLY A 166 -67.68 29.00 13.62
N ILE A 167 -68.35 28.88 12.48
CA ILE A 167 -69.70 29.43 12.27
C ILE A 167 -70.72 28.30 12.41
N SER A 168 -71.78 28.55 13.17
CA SER A 168 -72.94 27.65 13.28
C SER A 168 -74.00 28.03 12.26
N CYS A 169 -74.48 27.05 11.51
CA CYS A 169 -75.37 27.25 10.36
C CYS A 169 -76.76 26.67 10.62
N SER A 170 -77.76 27.13 9.86
CA SER A 170 -79.10 26.55 9.88
C SER A 170 -79.63 26.39 8.46
N TYR A 171 -80.16 25.21 8.16
CA TYR A 171 -80.93 24.95 6.94
C TYR A 171 -82.45 25.01 7.18
N ASN A 172 -82.88 25.25 8.43
CA ASN A 172 -84.29 25.21 8.81
C ASN A 172 -84.88 26.64 8.84
N PRO A 173 -85.94 26.93 8.05
CA PRO A 173 -86.58 28.24 7.94
C PRO A 173 -87.58 28.58 9.07
N ASP A 174 -87.55 27.85 10.19
CA ASP A 174 -88.45 28.09 11.34
C ASP A 174 -87.66 28.52 12.60
N ILE A 175 -86.34 28.70 12.49
CA ILE A 175 -85.42 28.94 13.63
C ILE A 175 -84.29 29.89 13.27
N ASP A 176 -84.51 30.77 12.31
CA ASP A 176 -83.51 31.62 11.69
C ASP A 176 -83.62 33.08 12.09
N SER A 177 -84.81 33.59 12.38
CA SER A 177 -85.01 35.00 12.74
C SER A 177 -85.16 35.26 14.25
N ILE A 178 -85.05 36.53 14.66
CA ILE A 178 -85.30 36.97 16.05
C ILE A 178 -86.74 36.72 16.50
N ASP A 179 -87.68 36.82 15.57
CA ASP A 179 -89.10 36.71 15.83
C ASP A 179 -89.59 35.25 15.90
N GLU A 180 -88.77 34.30 15.43
CA GLU A 180 -89.01 32.86 15.55
C GLU A 180 -88.32 32.25 16.77
N GLN A 181 -87.11 32.71 17.11
CA GLN A 181 -86.32 32.18 18.21
C GLN A 181 -85.79 33.26 19.16
N ASN A 182 -86.19 33.16 20.44
CA ASN A 182 -85.74 34.07 21.49
C ASN A 182 -84.21 33.98 21.71
N GLY A 183 -83.52 35.11 21.57
CA GLY A 183 -82.07 35.23 21.82
C GLY A 183 -81.19 35.38 20.57
N ARG A 184 -81.79 35.43 19.36
CA ARG A 184 -81.10 35.84 18.12
C ARG A 184 -81.08 37.36 17.96
N GLU A 185 -80.16 37.85 17.15
CA GLU A 185 -80.13 39.26 16.72
C GLU A 185 -80.98 39.41 15.46
N ASN A 186 -81.55 40.59 15.20
CA ASN A 186 -82.28 40.88 13.96
C ASN A 186 -81.23 41.08 12.85
N ASN A 187 -80.82 39.99 12.19
CA ASN A 187 -79.78 39.98 11.17
C ASN A 187 -80.11 38.98 10.06
N PRO A 188 -80.54 39.42 8.86
CA PRO A 188 -80.95 38.53 7.78
C PRO A 188 -79.80 37.71 7.15
N PHE A 189 -78.55 38.05 7.49
CA PHE A 189 -77.35 37.33 7.05
C PHE A 189 -76.92 36.22 8.03
N ASP A 190 -77.55 36.11 9.21
CA ASP A 190 -77.19 35.13 10.25
C ASP A 190 -78.43 34.41 10.82
N PRO A 191 -78.46 33.07 10.94
CA PRO A 191 -77.37 32.13 10.65
C PRO A 191 -77.19 31.93 9.14
N PRO A 192 -75.98 31.62 8.63
CA PRO A 192 -75.79 31.30 7.23
C PRO A 192 -76.31 29.91 6.85
N ILE A 193 -76.47 29.67 5.55
CA ILE A 193 -76.70 28.34 4.96
C ILE A 193 -75.34 27.71 4.70
N CYS A 194 -75.05 26.54 5.29
CA CYS A 194 -73.77 25.87 5.05
C CYS A 194 -73.94 24.62 4.18
N MET A 195 -73.10 24.54 3.16
CA MET A 195 -73.11 23.49 2.15
C MET A 195 -71.71 22.88 2.07
N ARG A 196 -71.66 21.56 1.87
CA ARG A 196 -70.43 20.78 1.81
C ARG A 196 -70.44 19.89 0.56
N SER A 197 -69.33 19.90 -0.17
CA SER A 197 -69.05 18.97 -1.27
C SER A 197 -67.73 18.25 -0.98
N VAL A 198 -67.68 16.96 -1.30
CA VAL A 198 -66.48 16.12 -1.16
C VAL A 198 -66.16 15.53 -2.52
N LEU A 199 -64.92 15.67 -2.94
CA LEU A 199 -64.40 15.19 -4.21
C LEU A 199 -63.17 14.32 -3.99
N THR A 200 -63.03 13.27 -4.79
CA THR A 200 -61.81 12.47 -4.85
C THR A 200 -61.15 12.69 -6.20
N LEU A 201 -59.89 13.09 -6.18
CA LEU A 201 -59.06 13.42 -7.33
C LEU A 201 -57.99 12.35 -7.47
N ASN A 202 -57.80 11.86 -8.69
CA ASN A 202 -56.70 10.96 -9.04
C ASN A 202 -55.66 11.74 -9.85
N ILE A 203 -54.41 11.69 -9.43
CA ILE A 203 -53.29 12.34 -10.11
C ILE A 203 -52.75 11.41 -11.19
N ASP A 204 -52.46 11.96 -12.38
CA ASP A 204 -51.84 11.19 -13.47
C ASP A 204 -50.32 11.01 -13.20
N PRO A 205 -49.80 9.77 -13.15
CA PRO A 205 -48.36 9.47 -12.94
C PRO A 205 -47.43 10.18 -13.91
N THR A 206 -47.87 10.39 -15.15
CA THR A 206 -47.03 10.99 -16.19
C THR A 206 -46.70 12.46 -15.92
N ASN A 207 -47.51 13.15 -15.11
CA ASN A 207 -47.25 14.54 -14.72
C ASN A 207 -46.06 14.68 -13.76
N ILE A 208 -45.61 13.59 -13.13
CA ILE A 208 -44.50 13.55 -12.17
C ILE A 208 -43.26 12.84 -12.76
N GLY A 209 -43.32 12.41 -14.04
CA GLY A 209 -42.21 11.74 -14.72
C GLY A 209 -42.04 10.26 -14.36
N ILE A 210 -43.12 9.63 -13.88
CA ILE A 210 -43.16 8.21 -13.50
C ILE A 210 -43.57 7.38 -14.71
N ASP A 211 -42.96 6.20 -14.86
CA ASP A 211 -43.36 5.25 -15.90
C ASP A 211 -44.76 4.69 -15.60
N SER A 212 -45.72 4.98 -16.47
CA SER A 212 -47.12 4.54 -16.32
C SER A 212 -47.32 3.02 -16.39
N ASP A 213 -46.33 2.26 -16.89
CA ASP A 213 -46.41 0.80 -17.06
C ASP A 213 -45.77 0.03 -15.88
N THR A 214 -44.82 0.63 -15.15
CA THR A 214 -44.08 -0.04 -14.06
C THR A 214 -44.13 0.64 -12.70
N GLY A 215 -44.43 1.94 -12.65
CA GLY A 215 -44.28 2.77 -11.45
C GLY A 215 -45.39 2.62 -10.41
N ASP A 216 -45.02 2.43 -9.14
CA ASP A 216 -45.89 2.60 -7.97
C ASP A 216 -45.59 3.97 -7.33
N ILE A 217 -46.44 4.97 -7.62
CA ILE A 217 -46.21 6.36 -7.18
C ILE A 217 -46.14 6.43 -5.66
N ASP A 218 -47.05 5.75 -4.98
CA ASP A 218 -47.16 5.78 -3.53
C ASP A 218 -45.90 5.19 -2.89
N ARG A 219 -45.41 4.08 -3.43
CA ARG A 219 -44.17 3.45 -2.96
C ARG A 219 -42.95 4.33 -3.24
N MET A 220 -42.82 4.88 -4.44
CA MET A 220 -41.72 5.78 -4.79
C MET A 220 -41.70 7.02 -3.88
N MET A 221 -42.85 7.66 -3.68
CA MET A 221 -42.97 8.85 -2.83
C MET A 221 -42.67 8.54 -1.36
N GLN A 222 -43.10 7.38 -0.85
CA GLN A 222 -42.70 6.93 0.48
C GLN A 222 -41.18 6.71 0.57
N GLY A 223 -40.56 6.10 -0.45
CA GLY A 223 -39.11 5.92 -0.54
C GLY A 223 -38.35 7.25 -0.56
N LEU A 224 -38.80 8.20 -1.37
CA LEU A 224 -38.23 9.53 -1.43
C LEU A 224 -38.25 10.22 -0.05
N MET A 225 -39.39 10.16 0.66
CA MET A 225 -39.50 10.73 2.00
C MET A 225 -38.54 10.05 2.98
N VAL A 226 -38.50 8.72 3.00
CA VAL A 226 -37.62 7.94 3.89
C VAL A 226 -36.13 8.21 3.61
N MET A 227 -35.75 8.39 2.35
CA MET A 227 -34.39 8.78 1.95
C MET A 227 -34.02 10.20 2.42
N GLY A 228 -35.00 11.04 2.74
CA GLY A 228 -34.81 12.44 3.13
C GLY A 228 -35.01 13.43 1.99
N GLY A 229 -35.60 13.01 0.87
CA GLY A 229 -35.98 13.91 -0.22
C GLY A 229 -37.12 14.84 0.19
N GLU A 230 -37.13 16.02 -0.43
CA GLU A 230 -38.18 17.02 -0.25
C GLU A 230 -38.99 17.20 -1.53
N VAL A 231 -40.30 17.35 -1.39
CA VAL A 231 -41.22 17.56 -2.52
C VAL A 231 -41.93 18.89 -2.38
N VAL A 232 -41.77 19.75 -3.39
CA VAL A 232 -42.45 21.04 -3.47
C VAL A 232 -43.82 20.84 -4.10
N SER A 233 -44.85 21.12 -3.32
CA SER A 233 -46.25 21.12 -3.74
C SER A 233 -46.73 22.56 -3.98
N ASN A 234 -47.44 22.79 -5.08
CA ASN A 234 -47.96 24.10 -5.45
C ASN A 234 -49.46 24.00 -5.79
N PHE A 235 -50.28 24.76 -5.07
CA PHE A 235 -51.72 24.89 -5.34
C PHE A 235 -52.10 26.35 -5.52
N THR A 236 -52.76 26.67 -6.62
CA THR A 236 -53.27 28.01 -6.87
C THR A 236 -54.59 28.20 -6.12
N THR A 237 -54.61 29.11 -5.16
CA THR A 237 -55.80 29.44 -4.37
C THR A 237 -56.52 30.65 -4.96
N ILE A 238 -57.85 30.68 -4.99
CA ILE A 238 -58.64 31.73 -5.63
C ILE A 238 -59.83 32.16 -4.76
N ALA A 239 -60.10 33.45 -4.66
CA ALA A 239 -61.31 33.98 -4.02
C ALA A 239 -61.91 35.11 -4.87
N THR A 240 -63.18 34.98 -5.27
CA THR A 240 -63.90 36.03 -6.02
C THR A 240 -64.31 37.18 -5.09
N PRO A 241 -64.72 38.35 -5.63
CA PRO A 241 -65.21 39.45 -4.80
C PRO A 241 -66.41 39.02 -3.95
N GLY A 242 -66.40 39.33 -2.66
CA GLY A 242 -67.44 38.88 -1.72
C GLY A 242 -67.14 37.56 -1.02
N GLN A 243 -65.98 36.95 -1.31
CA GLN A 243 -65.58 35.69 -0.73
C GLN A 243 -64.46 35.82 0.30
N TYR A 244 -64.55 35.00 1.35
CA TYR A 244 -63.43 34.67 2.23
C TYR A 244 -63.22 33.17 2.21
N LEU A 245 -62.05 32.70 1.78
CA LEU A 245 -61.75 31.26 1.66
C LEU A 245 -60.45 30.93 2.39
N GLU A 246 -60.50 29.93 3.27
CA GLU A 246 -59.32 29.30 3.85
C GLU A 246 -59.00 28.01 3.13
N TYR A 247 -57.80 27.94 2.55
CA TYR A 247 -57.27 26.73 1.93
C TYR A 247 -56.37 26.02 2.91
N VAL A 248 -56.61 24.73 3.13
CA VAL A 248 -55.90 23.91 4.11
C VAL A 248 -55.35 22.68 3.40
N MET A 249 -54.04 22.50 3.37
CA MET A 249 -53.36 21.32 2.84
C MET A 249 -52.92 20.41 3.98
N ILE A 250 -53.32 19.15 3.90
CA ILE A 250 -52.94 18.08 4.81
C ILE A 250 -52.16 17.03 4.00
N PRO A 251 -50.88 16.79 4.32
CA PRO A 251 -50.06 15.80 3.61
C PRO A 251 -50.45 14.36 3.94
N PRO A 252 -50.02 13.37 3.14
CA PRO A 252 -50.27 11.96 3.43
C PRO A 252 -49.54 11.52 4.70
N SER A 253 -49.99 10.41 5.29
CA SER A 253 -49.53 9.94 6.61
C SER A 253 -48.02 9.68 6.75
N TYR A 254 -47.33 9.41 5.64
CA TYR A 254 -45.87 9.18 5.59
C TYR A 254 -45.04 10.46 5.39
N SER A 255 -45.67 11.64 5.35
CA SER A 255 -45.00 12.92 5.16
C SER A 255 -45.57 14.05 6.02
N SER A 256 -44.87 15.17 6.08
CA SER A 256 -45.23 16.36 6.86
C SER A 256 -44.80 17.63 6.13
N VAL A 257 -45.51 18.74 6.34
CA VAL A 257 -45.10 20.03 5.75
C VAL A 257 -43.94 20.62 6.57
N ARG A 258 -42.79 20.83 5.93
CA ARG A 258 -41.57 21.40 6.51
C ARG A 258 -41.56 22.93 6.46
N GLU A 259 -41.84 23.46 5.28
CA GLU A 259 -41.76 24.88 4.97
C GLU A 259 -42.94 25.30 4.11
N VAL A 260 -43.40 26.54 4.27
CA VAL A 260 -44.46 27.13 3.45
C VAL A 260 -44.01 28.54 3.08
N ASN A 261 -44.15 28.89 1.80
CA ASN A 261 -43.85 30.25 1.34
C ASN A 261 -44.93 31.23 1.81
N ALA A 262 -44.49 32.42 2.25
CA ALA A 262 -45.42 33.51 2.57
C ALA A 262 -46.26 33.87 1.32
N PRO A 263 -47.58 34.08 1.45
CA PRO A 263 -48.33 34.36 2.68
C PRO A 263 -48.94 33.15 3.39
N GLY A 264 -48.64 31.91 2.97
CA GLY A 264 -49.11 30.71 3.67
C GLY A 264 -48.41 30.50 5.02
N GLU A 265 -49.06 29.75 5.91
CA GLU A 265 -48.58 29.46 7.26
C GLU A 265 -48.66 27.96 7.60
N LEU A 266 -47.76 27.51 8.48
CA LEU A 266 -47.77 26.15 9.03
C LEU A 266 -48.75 26.07 10.20
N PHE A 267 -49.56 25.01 10.23
CA PHE A 267 -50.37 24.67 11.40
C PHE A 267 -50.09 23.24 11.87
N ARG A 268 -50.41 22.93 13.13
CA ARG A 268 -50.23 21.60 13.73
C ARG A 268 -51.58 21.06 14.17
N GLN A 269 -51.89 19.83 13.77
CA GLN A 269 -53.18 19.19 14.06
C GLN A 269 -53.04 18.17 15.22
N GLY A 270 -53.67 18.46 16.37
CA GLY A 270 -53.81 17.50 17.47
C GLY A 270 -52.53 17.16 18.26
N GLN A 271 -52.56 15.98 18.93
CA GLN A 271 -51.47 15.46 19.78
C GLN A 271 -50.40 14.68 18.99
N GLN A 272 -50.58 14.53 17.67
CA GLN A 272 -49.63 13.91 16.72
C GLN A 272 -48.86 14.98 15.93
N VAL A 273 -47.68 14.60 15.44
CA VAL A 273 -46.61 15.49 14.94
C VAL A 273 -46.78 15.86 13.45
N SER A 274 -47.97 15.73 12.85
CA SER A 274 -48.19 16.12 11.44
C SER A 274 -48.50 17.62 11.33
N SER A 275 -47.62 18.34 10.63
CA SER A 275 -47.82 19.73 10.21
C SER A 275 -48.53 19.79 8.86
N GLY A 276 -49.51 20.69 8.75
CA GLY A 276 -50.16 21.06 7.49
C GLY A 276 -49.85 22.51 7.11
N ALA A 277 -50.26 22.90 5.91
CA ALA A 277 -50.14 24.28 5.41
C ALA A 277 -51.53 24.90 5.26
N TRP A 278 -51.67 26.19 5.54
CA TRP A 278 -52.91 26.89 5.27
C TRP A 278 -52.68 28.33 4.77
N ILE A 279 -53.67 28.88 4.07
CA ILE A 279 -53.69 30.27 3.61
C ILE A 279 -55.14 30.79 3.63
N GLY A 280 -55.34 31.98 4.21
CA GLY A 280 -56.61 32.68 4.18
C GLY A 280 -56.62 33.75 3.10
N LEU A 281 -57.58 33.69 2.18
CA LEU A 281 -57.84 34.72 1.18
C LEU A 281 -59.07 35.53 1.57
N ASN A 282 -58.86 36.82 1.87
CA ASN A 282 -59.95 37.75 2.18
C ASN A 282 -60.21 38.71 1.01
N ASN A 283 -61.33 38.50 0.32
CA ASN A 283 -61.82 39.37 -0.75
C ASN A 283 -63.24 39.90 -0.47
N LEU A 284 -63.65 39.98 0.81
CA LEU A 284 -64.98 40.46 1.23
C LEU A 284 -65.22 41.93 0.85
N ALA A 285 -64.17 42.76 0.88
CA ALA A 285 -64.25 44.17 0.49
C ALA A 285 -64.17 44.40 -1.04
N GLY A 286 -64.11 43.33 -1.84
CA GLY A 286 -64.10 43.39 -3.29
C GLY A 286 -65.46 43.84 -3.83
N SER A 287 -65.46 44.74 -4.82
CA SER A 287 -66.69 45.06 -5.58
C SER A 287 -66.95 44.01 -6.67
N SER A 288 -68.19 43.85 -7.13
CA SER A 288 -68.56 42.92 -8.21
C SER A 288 -67.84 43.13 -9.56
N LEU A 289 -67.13 44.25 -9.74
CA LEU A 289 -66.29 44.55 -10.91
C LEU A 289 -64.78 44.31 -10.68
N SER A 290 -64.39 43.92 -9.48
CA SER A 290 -62.99 43.63 -9.13
C SER A 290 -62.55 42.25 -9.66
N PRO A 291 -61.28 42.06 -10.04
CA PRO A 291 -60.77 40.74 -10.37
C PRO A 291 -60.75 39.82 -9.13
N ALA A 292 -60.78 38.51 -9.36
CA ALA A 292 -60.54 37.53 -8.30
C ALA A 292 -59.12 37.69 -7.73
N THR A 293 -58.98 37.43 -6.43
CA THR A 293 -57.67 37.35 -5.77
C THR A 293 -57.13 35.93 -5.93
N SER A 294 -55.93 35.77 -6.47
CA SER A 294 -55.27 34.47 -6.63
C SER A 294 -53.86 34.52 -6.05
N VAL A 295 -53.52 33.50 -5.24
CA VAL A 295 -52.23 33.34 -4.59
C VAL A 295 -51.85 31.86 -4.58
N ASP A 296 -50.59 31.55 -4.84
CA ASP A 296 -50.08 30.19 -4.79
C ASP A 296 -49.73 29.77 -3.36
N LEU A 297 -50.30 28.66 -2.89
CA LEU A 297 -49.90 27.95 -1.69
C LEU A 297 -48.77 26.98 -2.06
N VAL A 298 -47.53 27.42 -1.85
CA VAL A 298 -46.34 26.60 -2.07
C VAL A 298 -45.87 26.02 -0.73
N ALA A 299 -45.90 24.69 -0.62
CA ALA A 299 -45.55 23.93 0.57
C ALA A 299 -44.47 22.88 0.26
N VAL A 300 -43.47 22.76 1.12
CA VAL A 300 -42.40 21.75 1.02
C VAL A 300 -42.76 20.58 1.94
N LEU A 301 -42.89 19.40 1.35
CA LEU A 301 -43.19 18.14 2.03
C LEU A 301 -41.89 17.38 2.30
N GLY A 302 -41.77 16.79 3.49
CA GLY A 302 -40.65 15.92 3.87
C GLY A 302 -41.04 14.92 4.96
N SER A 303 -40.16 13.98 5.27
CA SER A 303 -40.39 12.88 6.24
C SER A 303 -40.69 13.30 7.69
N GLY A 304 -40.40 14.55 8.06
CA GLY A 304 -40.53 15.00 9.46
C GLY A 304 -39.30 14.64 10.33
N THR A 305 -38.47 13.68 9.92
CA THR A 305 -37.20 13.28 10.56
C THR A 305 -35.98 13.91 9.87
N ASN A 306 -35.03 14.47 10.64
CA ASN A 306 -33.78 15.04 10.11
C ASN A 306 -32.65 14.86 11.15
N PRO A 307 -31.54 14.18 10.82
CA PRO A 307 -31.27 13.48 9.57
C PRO A 307 -32.14 12.22 9.37
N PRO A 308 -32.26 11.71 8.13
CA PRO A 308 -32.84 10.39 7.84
C PRO A 308 -32.09 9.27 8.56
N ASP A 309 -32.79 8.18 8.90
CA ASP A 309 -32.21 7.10 9.72
C ASP A 309 -31.02 6.41 9.04
N TRP A 310 -31.07 6.25 7.71
CA TRP A 310 -29.99 5.59 6.95
C TRP A 310 -28.65 6.33 7.06
N GLN A 311 -28.64 7.64 7.30
CA GLN A 311 -27.41 8.43 7.42
C GLN A 311 -26.58 8.03 8.65
N ASN A 312 -27.19 7.48 9.69
CA ASN A 312 -26.47 7.06 10.89
C ASN A 312 -25.56 5.86 10.62
N ASP A 313 -25.87 5.05 9.61
CA ASP A 313 -25.17 3.82 9.25
C ASP A 313 -24.55 3.89 7.84
N ALA A 314 -24.47 5.08 7.23
CA ALA A 314 -24.23 5.25 5.79
C ALA A 314 -22.83 4.86 5.29
N GLY A 315 -21.85 4.65 6.17
CA GLY A 315 -20.48 4.26 5.80
C GLY A 315 -19.80 5.27 4.85
N SER A 316 -18.86 4.78 4.03
CA SER A 316 -18.27 5.51 2.91
C SER A 316 -19.28 5.68 1.76
N SER A 317 -19.12 6.74 0.97
CA SER A 317 -19.97 7.01 -0.20
C SER A 317 -19.72 6.00 -1.31
N LEU A 318 -18.45 5.63 -1.51
CA LEU A 318 -17.99 4.69 -2.53
C LEU A 318 -17.10 3.60 -1.91
N SER A 319 -17.08 2.43 -2.53
CA SER A 319 -16.06 1.40 -2.29
C SER A 319 -15.33 1.11 -3.60
N LEU A 320 -13.99 1.11 -3.57
CA LEU A 320 -13.12 0.82 -4.70
C LEU A 320 -12.37 -0.47 -4.43
N GLU A 321 -12.67 -1.53 -5.18
CA GLU A 321 -11.94 -2.79 -5.09
C GLU A 321 -11.14 -3.03 -6.38
N LEU A 322 -9.82 -3.04 -6.29
CA LEU A 322 -8.92 -3.27 -7.41
C LEU A 322 -8.39 -4.71 -7.35
N PHE A 323 -8.61 -5.47 -8.40
CA PHE A 323 -8.07 -6.80 -8.62
C PHE A 323 -6.94 -6.72 -9.65
N ILE A 324 -5.71 -6.90 -9.19
CA ILE A 324 -4.50 -6.85 -10.01
C ILE A 324 -4.02 -8.27 -10.26
N ASP A 325 -4.08 -8.75 -11.51
CA ASP A 325 -3.54 -10.05 -11.88
C ASP A 325 -2.17 -9.88 -12.55
N VAL A 326 -1.10 -10.20 -11.81
CA VAL A 326 0.28 -10.22 -12.30
C VAL A 326 0.86 -11.64 -12.35
N SER A 327 0.00 -12.66 -12.34
CA SER A 327 0.43 -14.06 -12.44
C SER A 327 1.14 -14.38 -13.76
N ASP A 328 0.65 -13.79 -14.87
CA ASP A 328 1.31 -13.78 -16.17
C ASP A 328 1.73 -12.36 -16.55
N ARG A 329 3.04 -12.11 -16.51
CA ARG A 329 3.66 -10.83 -16.86
C ARG A 329 3.24 -10.30 -18.23
N MET A 330 2.99 -11.17 -19.20
CA MET A 330 2.67 -10.76 -20.58
C MET A 330 1.17 -10.51 -20.80
N ASN A 331 0.35 -10.93 -19.85
CA ASN A 331 -1.12 -10.82 -19.91
C ASN A 331 -1.67 -10.32 -18.58
N SER A 332 -0.99 -9.35 -17.98
CA SER A 332 -1.41 -8.74 -16.72
C SER A 332 -2.56 -7.77 -16.97
N ARG A 333 -3.51 -7.70 -16.04
CA ARG A 333 -4.69 -6.83 -16.14
C ARG A 333 -5.11 -6.36 -14.76
N ILE A 334 -5.76 -5.20 -14.74
CA ILE A 334 -6.33 -4.61 -13.53
C ILE A 334 -7.83 -4.48 -13.77
N ASP A 335 -8.61 -5.19 -12.96
CA ASP A 335 -10.06 -5.07 -12.89
C ASP A 335 -10.40 -4.20 -11.67
N MET A 336 -11.28 -3.22 -11.81
CA MET A 336 -11.75 -2.36 -10.73
C MET A 336 -13.25 -2.51 -10.58
N GLU A 337 -13.71 -2.84 -9.38
CA GLU A 337 -15.10 -2.78 -8.99
C GLU A 337 -15.35 -1.50 -8.15
N ILE A 338 -16.37 -0.73 -8.53
CA ILE A 338 -16.79 0.49 -7.85
C ILE A 338 -18.18 0.26 -7.28
N GLY A 339 -18.29 0.21 -5.95
CA GLY A 339 -19.56 0.14 -5.25
C GLY A 339 -20.07 1.52 -4.87
N VAL A 340 -21.18 1.95 -5.48
CA VAL A 340 -21.85 3.21 -5.15
C VAL A 340 -22.86 2.98 -4.03
N HIS A 341 -22.56 3.44 -2.82
CA HIS A 341 -23.39 3.28 -1.63
C HIS A 341 -24.37 4.45 -1.46
N HIS A 342 -23.85 5.68 -1.53
CA HIS A 342 -24.65 6.90 -1.53
C HIS A 342 -23.88 8.05 -2.16
N LEU A 343 -24.59 9.00 -2.77
CA LEU A 343 -24.02 10.21 -3.40
C LEU A 343 -24.63 11.44 -2.74
N SER A 344 -23.81 12.42 -2.36
CA SER A 344 -24.28 13.70 -1.82
C SER A 344 -24.77 14.62 -2.93
N ALA A 345 -25.57 15.64 -2.58
CA ALA A 345 -25.99 16.67 -3.52
C ALA A 345 -24.81 17.36 -4.25
N ASP A 346 -23.70 17.61 -3.54
CA ASP A 346 -22.48 18.17 -4.13
C ASP A 346 -21.89 17.23 -5.18
N THR A 347 -21.76 15.93 -4.86
CA THR A 347 -21.26 14.93 -5.82
C THR A 347 -22.18 14.79 -7.03
N LEU A 348 -23.51 14.78 -6.82
CA LEU A 348 -24.47 14.72 -7.91
C LEU A 348 -24.33 15.93 -8.85
N ALA A 349 -24.16 17.13 -8.30
CA ALA A 349 -23.95 18.34 -9.07
C ALA A 349 -22.61 18.33 -9.83
N ASP A 350 -21.53 17.90 -9.19
CA ASP A 350 -20.19 17.82 -9.79
C ASP A 350 -20.13 16.78 -10.92
N TRP A 351 -20.82 15.65 -10.72
CA TRP A 351 -20.93 14.56 -11.71
C TRP A 351 -22.00 14.83 -12.77
N GLY A 352 -22.76 15.93 -12.64
CA GLY A 352 -23.81 16.32 -13.58
C GLY A 352 -25.02 15.38 -13.59
N LEU A 353 -25.19 14.54 -12.57
CA LEU A 353 -26.28 13.57 -12.47
C LEU A 353 -27.57 14.26 -12.05
N ASN A 354 -28.56 14.29 -12.95
CA ASN A 354 -29.80 15.01 -12.71
C ASN A 354 -30.93 14.09 -12.19
N PHE A 355 -30.85 13.70 -10.92
CA PHE A 355 -31.96 13.04 -10.22
C PHE A 355 -32.99 14.02 -9.64
N GLU A 356 -32.66 15.31 -9.57
CA GLU A 356 -33.57 16.35 -9.12
C GLU A 356 -34.54 16.77 -10.24
N THR A 357 -35.75 17.16 -9.85
CA THR A 357 -36.73 17.74 -10.77
C THR A 357 -37.14 19.12 -10.25
N SER A 358 -37.98 19.85 -11.00
CA SER A 358 -38.53 21.13 -10.51
C SER A 358 -39.32 20.99 -9.20
N THR A 359 -39.79 19.78 -8.88
CA THR A 359 -40.60 19.48 -7.71
C THR A 359 -39.88 18.64 -6.67
N ILE A 360 -38.84 17.88 -7.02
CA ILE A 360 -38.10 16.99 -6.12
C ILE A 360 -36.72 17.55 -5.85
N LYS A 361 -36.37 17.72 -4.57
CA LYS A 361 -35.04 18.10 -4.09
C LYS A 361 -34.43 16.98 -3.26
N LEU A 362 -33.12 16.77 -3.42
CA LEU A 362 -32.41 15.64 -2.82
C LEU A 362 -31.12 16.13 -2.16
N ASP A 363 -30.99 15.90 -0.86
CA ASP A 363 -29.73 16.16 -0.14
C ASP A 363 -28.69 15.07 -0.44
N SER A 364 -29.14 13.84 -0.69
CA SER A 364 -28.31 12.70 -1.07
C SER A 364 -29.16 11.56 -1.64
N VAL A 365 -28.55 10.71 -2.45
CA VAL A 365 -29.19 9.56 -3.08
C VAL A 365 -28.45 8.28 -2.67
N THR A 366 -29.15 7.36 -2.01
CA THR A 366 -28.59 6.05 -1.63
C THR A 366 -28.63 5.06 -2.79
N SER A 367 -27.95 3.92 -2.65
CA SER A 367 -28.01 2.82 -3.62
C SER A 367 -29.45 2.32 -3.87
N ASP A 368 -30.27 2.25 -2.81
CA ASP A 368 -31.70 1.96 -2.92
C ASP A 368 -32.43 3.08 -3.68
N GLY A 369 -32.03 4.33 -3.47
CA GLY A 369 -32.52 5.48 -4.23
C GLY A 369 -32.23 5.40 -5.72
N ILE A 370 -31.00 5.07 -6.12
CA ILE A 370 -30.62 4.88 -7.53
C ILE A 370 -31.48 3.78 -8.15
N ARG A 371 -31.67 2.65 -7.44
CA ARG A 371 -32.52 1.55 -7.89
C ARG A 371 -33.99 1.92 -8.00
N MET A 372 -34.49 2.76 -7.10
CA MET A 372 -35.85 3.32 -7.16
C MET A 372 -36.01 4.22 -8.39
N PHE A 373 -35.06 5.12 -8.65
CA PHE A 373 -35.10 5.96 -9.84
C PHE A 373 -35.03 5.14 -11.13
N ASP A 374 -34.22 4.08 -11.17
CA ASP A 374 -34.14 3.14 -12.30
C ASP A 374 -35.44 2.36 -12.55
N SER A 375 -36.18 1.99 -11.49
CA SER A 375 -37.37 1.15 -11.63
C SER A 375 -38.67 1.93 -11.80
N GLU A 376 -38.77 3.09 -11.18
CA GLU A 376 -40.02 3.87 -11.10
C GLU A 376 -40.03 5.09 -12.04
N MET A 377 -38.87 5.63 -12.43
CA MET A 377 -38.77 6.83 -13.27
C MET A 377 -38.07 6.54 -14.61
N ASP A 378 -38.34 7.36 -15.62
CA ASP A 378 -37.64 7.32 -16.92
C ASP A 378 -36.30 8.12 -16.84
N ILE A 379 -35.48 7.81 -15.84
CA ILE A 379 -34.16 8.43 -15.64
C ILE A 379 -33.09 7.50 -16.21
N ASP A 380 -32.23 8.04 -17.07
CA ASP A 380 -31.14 7.29 -17.67
C ASP A 380 -30.01 7.07 -16.65
N THR A 381 -30.08 5.96 -15.92
CA THR A 381 -29.05 5.56 -14.96
C THR A 381 -27.71 5.24 -15.63
N GLU A 382 -27.66 5.08 -16.96
CA GLU A 382 -26.40 4.90 -17.70
C GLU A 382 -25.51 6.15 -17.66
N GLU A 383 -26.07 7.34 -17.35
CA GLU A 383 -25.29 8.58 -17.19
C GLU A 383 -24.20 8.42 -16.10
N LEU A 384 -24.49 7.62 -15.05
CA LEU A 384 -23.55 7.25 -13.99
C LEU A 384 -22.25 6.64 -14.53
N LEU A 385 -22.32 5.88 -15.63
CA LEU A 385 -21.15 5.25 -16.24
C LEU A 385 -20.19 6.27 -16.86
N THR A 386 -20.70 7.44 -17.25
CA THR A 386 -19.91 8.49 -17.90
C THR A 386 -19.48 9.61 -16.96
N SER A 387 -20.15 9.74 -15.82
CA SER A 387 -19.88 10.82 -14.86
C SER A 387 -18.75 10.53 -13.88
N ILE A 388 -18.44 9.25 -13.61
CA ILE A 388 -17.32 8.88 -12.72
C ILE A 388 -16.00 9.28 -13.39
N PRO A 389 -15.09 10.00 -12.69
CA PRO A 389 -13.82 10.48 -13.26
C PRO A 389 -12.78 9.35 -13.40
N ILE A 390 -13.06 8.38 -14.27
CA ILE A 390 -12.25 7.18 -14.50
C ILE A 390 -10.85 7.50 -15.03
N ASP A 391 -10.71 8.58 -15.82
CA ASP A 391 -9.41 9.07 -16.28
C ASP A 391 -8.55 9.53 -15.10
N SER A 392 -9.15 10.24 -14.12
CA SER A 392 -8.43 10.68 -12.92
C SER A 392 -8.06 9.51 -12.02
N LEU A 393 -8.92 8.48 -11.91
CA LEU A 393 -8.60 7.25 -11.18
C LEU A 393 -7.48 6.47 -11.88
N SER A 394 -7.45 6.46 -13.23
CA SER A 394 -6.38 5.86 -14.01
C SER A 394 -5.03 6.53 -13.71
N ASP A 395 -4.99 7.86 -13.67
CA ASP A 395 -3.79 8.62 -13.30
C ASP A 395 -3.36 8.35 -11.84
N THR A 396 -4.31 8.39 -10.89
CA THR A 396 -4.07 8.08 -9.47
C THR A 396 -3.45 6.70 -9.29
N PHE A 397 -4.04 5.65 -9.87
CA PHE A 397 -3.53 4.28 -9.69
C PHE A 397 -2.27 4.02 -10.51
N SER A 398 -2.03 4.78 -11.59
CA SER A 398 -0.75 4.72 -12.31
C SER A 398 0.40 5.25 -11.46
N GLU A 399 0.18 6.36 -10.76
CA GLU A 399 1.16 6.94 -9.82
C GLU A 399 1.35 6.03 -8.61
N ALA A 400 0.25 5.58 -7.99
CA ALA A 400 0.27 4.72 -6.79
C ALA A 400 0.95 3.36 -7.01
N LEU A 401 0.75 2.73 -8.17
CA LEU A 401 1.30 1.40 -8.46
C LEU A 401 2.59 1.43 -9.29
N GLY A 402 2.96 2.58 -9.87
CA GLY A 402 4.15 2.72 -10.71
C GLY A 402 4.06 1.96 -12.05
N VAL A 403 2.85 1.68 -12.52
CA VAL A 403 2.56 1.01 -13.80
C VAL A 403 1.58 1.85 -14.61
N ASP A 404 1.56 1.69 -15.93
CA ASP A 404 0.61 2.42 -16.80
C ASP A 404 -0.79 1.79 -16.67
N VAL A 405 -1.69 2.48 -15.97
CA VAL A 405 -3.07 2.05 -15.74
C VAL A 405 -3.99 2.90 -16.60
N LEU A 406 -4.74 2.26 -17.50
CA LEU A 406 -5.76 2.92 -18.32
C LEU A 406 -7.06 2.13 -18.27
N PHE A 407 -7.99 2.56 -17.43
CA PHE A 407 -9.29 1.94 -17.32
C PHE A 407 -10.18 2.27 -18.52
N GLN A 408 -10.94 1.27 -18.97
CA GLN A 408 -12.01 1.48 -19.94
C GLN A 408 -13.24 2.08 -19.26
N THR A 409 -14.17 2.62 -20.06
CA THR A 409 -15.46 3.10 -19.56
C THR A 409 -16.15 2.00 -18.75
N PRO A 410 -16.63 2.30 -17.54
CA PRO A 410 -17.22 1.32 -16.66
C PRO A 410 -18.54 0.79 -17.23
N THR A 411 -18.93 -0.39 -16.75
CA THR A 411 -20.23 -1.01 -17.05
C THR A 411 -20.88 -1.46 -15.75
N PHE A 412 -22.20 -1.61 -15.72
CA PHE A 412 -22.86 -2.22 -14.56
C PHE A 412 -22.43 -3.68 -14.40
N ALA A 413 -21.97 -4.02 -13.19
CA ALA A 413 -21.67 -5.40 -12.84
C ALA A 413 -22.97 -6.21 -12.69
N PRO A 414 -22.94 -7.53 -12.96
CA PRO A 414 -24.09 -8.39 -12.72
C PRO A 414 -24.50 -8.35 -11.25
N SER A 415 -25.81 -8.33 -10.99
CA SER A 415 -26.32 -8.25 -9.61
C SER A 415 -26.19 -9.60 -8.89
N HIS A 416 -25.73 -9.54 -7.64
CA HIS A 416 -25.47 -10.69 -6.77
C HIS A 416 -25.97 -10.41 -5.34
N GLU A 417 -25.73 -11.31 -4.38
CA GLU A 417 -26.19 -11.15 -2.99
C GLU A 417 -25.57 -9.92 -2.28
N SER A 418 -24.45 -9.39 -2.80
CA SER A 418 -23.74 -8.22 -2.28
C SER A 418 -24.23 -6.88 -2.83
N GLY A 419 -24.95 -6.85 -3.96
CA GLY A 419 -25.38 -5.59 -4.58
C GLY A 419 -25.59 -5.67 -6.11
N GLY A 420 -25.67 -4.50 -6.74
CA GLY A 420 -25.92 -4.32 -8.17
C GLY A 420 -27.16 -3.47 -8.46
N LEU A 421 -27.29 -2.99 -9.71
CA LEU A 421 -28.43 -2.17 -10.15
C LEU A 421 -29.75 -2.95 -10.12
N MET A 422 -29.73 -4.22 -10.52
CA MET A 422 -30.90 -5.10 -10.55
C MET A 422 -31.05 -5.94 -9.28
N PHE A 423 -30.37 -5.55 -8.19
CA PHE A 423 -30.46 -6.21 -6.89
C PHE A 423 -31.91 -6.20 -6.36
N GLN A 424 -32.32 -7.29 -5.72
CA GLN A 424 -33.64 -7.41 -5.09
C GLN A 424 -33.46 -7.83 -3.64
N HIS A 425 -34.13 -7.12 -2.73
CA HIS A 425 -34.12 -7.44 -1.32
C HIS A 425 -34.87 -8.75 -1.07
N ASN A 426 -34.28 -9.61 -0.25
CA ASN A 426 -34.87 -10.86 0.21
C ASN A 426 -35.81 -10.57 1.40
N PRO A 427 -37.10 -10.95 1.32
CA PRO A 427 -38.09 -10.71 2.36
C PRO A 427 -37.65 -11.25 3.73
N GLY A 428 -37.66 -10.39 4.75
CA GLY A 428 -37.29 -10.70 6.13
C GLY A 428 -35.80 -10.95 6.39
N VAL A 429 -34.93 -10.82 5.37
CA VAL A 429 -33.47 -10.99 5.49
C VAL A 429 -32.75 -9.67 5.26
N THR A 430 -32.94 -9.08 4.08
CA THR A 430 -32.26 -7.82 3.69
C THR A 430 -33.21 -6.63 3.73
N CYS A 431 -34.50 -6.87 3.92
CA CYS A 431 -35.54 -5.87 4.15
C CYS A 431 -36.68 -6.53 4.94
N GLU A 432 -37.31 -5.82 5.88
CA GLU A 432 -38.41 -6.37 6.69
C GLU A 432 -39.73 -6.55 5.92
N GLU A 433 -39.78 -6.13 4.66
CA GLU A 433 -40.96 -6.28 3.81
C GLU A 433 -41.24 -7.74 3.43
N ASN A 434 -42.51 -8.03 3.15
CA ASN A 434 -42.98 -9.38 2.82
C ASN A 434 -42.74 -9.79 1.36
N LEU A 435 -42.42 -8.83 0.49
CA LEU A 435 -42.22 -9.02 -0.95
C LEU A 435 -40.81 -8.57 -1.33
N ALA A 436 -40.28 -9.15 -2.40
CA ALA A 436 -38.97 -8.79 -2.92
C ALA A 436 -39.10 -7.55 -3.81
N TYR A 437 -38.44 -6.47 -3.40
CA TYR A 437 -38.39 -5.20 -4.12
C TYR A 437 -36.93 -4.80 -4.37
N ARG A 438 -36.69 -3.87 -5.30
CA ARG A 438 -35.34 -3.36 -5.59
C ARG A 438 -34.82 -2.36 -4.56
N TYR A 439 -35.72 -1.79 -3.77
CA TYR A 439 -35.43 -0.85 -2.69
C TYR A 439 -36.35 -1.14 -1.49
N CYS A 440 -35.85 -0.90 -0.28
CA CYS A 440 -36.53 -1.26 0.97
C CYS A 440 -37.30 -0.08 1.59
N LEU A 441 -38.53 -0.31 2.04
CA LEU A 441 -39.33 0.65 2.84
C LEU A 441 -39.71 0.14 4.23
N GLY A 442 -39.15 -0.99 4.67
CA GLY A 442 -39.42 -1.56 5.99
C GLY A 442 -38.90 -0.69 7.14
N ASP A 443 -39.30 -1.00 8.38
CA ASP A 443 -38.90 -0.21 9.57
C ASP A 443 -37.39 -0.27 9.86
N SER A 444 -36.69 -1.27 9.29
CA SER A 444 -35.25 -1.47 9.40
C SER A 444 -34.62 -1.55 8.00
N GLY A 445 -33.53 -0.80 7.78
CA GLY A 445 -32.82 -0.77 6.49
C GLY A 445 -33.58 -0.03 5.38
N ALA A 446 -34.49 0.87 5.75
CA ALA A 446 -35.31 1.64 4.82
C ALA A 446 -34.45 2.57 3.97
N MET A 447 -34.53 2.44 2.64
CA MET A 447 -33.75 3.19 1.66
C MET A 447 -32.24 3.20 1.96
N ALA A 448 -31.71 2.11 2.52
CA ALA A 448 -30.35 2.05 3.02
C ALA A 448 -29.30 2.05 1.90
N SER A 449 -28.05 2.35 2.28
CA SER A 449 -26.88 2.31 1.41
C SER A 449 -26.08 1.00 1.51
N THR A 450 -26.59 0.00 2.24
CA THR A 450 -25.84 -1.23 2.59
C THR A 450 -25.46 -2.08 1.37
N TYR A 451 -26.32 -2.14 0.35
CA TYR A 451 -26.11 -2.95 -0.86
C TYR A 451 -25.80 -2.03 -2.04
N PRO A 452 -24.53 -1.79 -2.39
CA PRO A 452 -24.15 -0.78 -3.38
C PRO A 452 -24.66 -1.10 -4.79
N VAL A 453 -24.72 -0.08 -5.63
CA VAL A 453 -24.78 -0.27 -7.09
C VAL A 453 -23.35 -0.55 -7.56
N LEU A 454 -23.14 -1.73 -8.14
CA LEU A 454 -21.82 -2.22 -8.54
C LEU A 454 -21.52 -1.85 -9.99
N LEU A 455 -20.38 -1.22 -10.21
CA LEU A 455 -19.82 -0.90 -11.51
C LEU A 455 -18.48 -1.61 -11.66
N GLN A 456 -18.14 -2.01 -12.88
CA GLN A 456 -16.86 -2.65 -13.19
C GLN A 456 -16.16 -1.89 -14.32
N ALA A 457 -14.89 -1.60 -14.12
CA ALA A 457 -13.96 -1.09 -15.13
C ALA A 457 -12.79 -2.06 -15.23
N SER A 458 -12.16 -2.17 -16.40
CA SER A 458 -11.00 -3.03 -16.59
C SER A 458 -9.98 -2.37 -17.50
N THR A 459 -8.71 -2.71 -17.32
CA THR A 459 -7.64 -2.33 -18.24
C THR A 459 -7.54 -3.34 -19.39
N VAL A 460 -6.93 -2.90 -20.50
CA VAL A 460 -6.47 -3.85 -21.52
C VAL A 460 -5.27 -4.64 -20.99
N SER A 461 -5.16 -5.92 -21.36
CA SER A 461 -3.98 -6.71 -20.99
C SER A 461 -2.69 -6.04 -21.47
N SER A 462 -1.74 -5.87 -20.55
CA SER A 462 -0.45 -5.25 -20.82
C SER A 462 0.68 -5.99 -20.10
N GLU A 463 1.93 -5.61 -20.43
CA GLU A 463 3.09 -6.11 -19.69
C GLU A 463 3.24 -5.31 -18.40
N MET A 464 3.15 -5.98 -17.24
CA MET A 464 3.35 -5.37 -15.92
C MET A 464 4.42 -6.13 -15.16
N GLN A 465 5.37 -5.40 -14.57
CA GLN A 465 6.43 -5.99 -13.74
C GLN A 465 6.07 -5.76 -12.28
N ILE A 466 6.04 -6.85 -11.49
CA ILE A 466 5.76 -6.76 -10.05
C ILE A 466 6.87 -6.01 -9.31
N SER A 467 8.10 -5.98 -9.85
CA SER A 467 9.21 -5.19 -9.32
C SER A 467 8.86 -3.70 -9.19
N ASN A 468 8.13 -3.13 -10.16
CA ASN A 468 7.70 -1.72 -10.10
C ASN A 468 6.69 -1.50 -8.98
N ILE A 469 5.72 -2.40 -8.84
CA ILE A 469 4.67 -2.29 -7.82
C ILE A 469 5.28 -2.46 -6.42
N VAL A 470 6.14 -3.46 -6.23
CA VAL A 470 6.87 -3.68 -4.97
C VAL A 470 7.79 -2.51 -4.68
N SER A 471 8.46 -1.93 -5.68
CA SER A 471 9.28 -0.73 -5.48
C SER A 471 8.46 0.46 -4.99
N GLN A 472 7.25 0.68 -5.51
CA GLN A 472 6.37 1.75 -5.03
C GLN A 472 5.86 1.49 -3.62
N LEU A 473 5.51 0.24 -3.30
CA LEU A 473 5.12 -0.13 -1.93
C LEU A 473 6.25 0.11 -0.94
N ILE A 474 7.49 -0.26 -1.29
CA ILE A 474 8.68 -0.09 -0.43
C ILE A 474 9.06 1.39 -0.23
N GLN A 475 8.79 2.27 -1.20
CA GLN A 475 9.07 3.72 -1.05
C GLN A 475 8.26 4.36 0.08
N HIS A 476 7.15 3.75 0.49
CA HIS A 476 6.29 4.24 1.57
C HIS A 476 6.61 3.61 2.94
N VAL A 477 7.61 2.74 3.00
CA VAL A 477 8.11 2.11 4.24
C VAL A 477 9.10 3.06 4.92
N GLU A 478 9.08 3.13 6.25
CA GLU A 478 10.09 3.90 7.01
C GLU A 478 11.46 3.18 7.01
N GLY A 479 12.55 3.93 6.80
CA GLY A 479 13.92 3.44 6.92
C GLY A 479 14.71 3.40 5.60
N ASP A 480 15.95 2.93 5.68
CA ASP A 480 16.93 3.01 4.57
C ASP A 480 16.52 2.17 3.34
N ILE A 481 15.67 1.15 3.53
CA ILE A 481 15.16 0.24 2.48
C ILE A 481 14.31 1.01 1.45
N SER A 482 13.64 2.10 1.85
CA SER A 482 12.84 2.97 0.97
C SER A 482 13.66 3.61 -0.16
N THR A 483 14.99 3.66 -0.01
CA THR A 483 15.91 4.32 -0.95
C THR A 483 16.51 3.37 -1.99
N ILE A 484 16.18 2.07 -1.93
CA ILE A 484 16.68 1.06 -2.86
C ILE A 484 15.88 1.13 -4.17
N ASP A 485 16.60 1.32 -5.27
CA ASP A 485 16.03 1.34 -6.62
C ASP A 485 15.97 -0.08 -7.19
N LEU A 486 14.81 -0.74 -7.09
CA LEU A 486 14.59 -2.09 -7.61
C LEU A 486 14.37 -2.14 -9.13
N SER A 487 14.27 -0.99 -9.82
CA SER A 487 14.00 -0.96 -11.28
C SER A 487 15.13 -1.56 -12.13
N ILE A 488 16.34 -1.68 -11.57
CA ILE A 488 17.50 -2.33 -12.22
C ILE A 488 17.38 -3.87 -12.25
N MET A 489 16.49 -4.43 -11.43
CA MET A 489 16.29 -5.86 -11.26
C MET A 489 15.15 -6.34 -12.16
N THR A 490 15.35 -7.49 -12.80
CA THR A 490 14.27 -8.16 -13.53
C THR A 490 13.50 -9.07 -12.57
N ASP A 491 12.29 -9.50 -12.95
CA ASP A 491 11.52 -10.48 -12.17
C ASP A 491 12.31 -11.79 -11.94
N GLU A 492 13.17 -12.18 -12.88
CA GLU A 492 14.06 -13.34 -12.71
C GLU A 492 15.10 -13.11 -11.61
N ASP A 493 15.67 -11.90 -11.55
CA ASP A 493 16.64 -11.56 -10.51
C ASP A 493 15.99 -11.50 -9.13
N LEU A 494 14.78 -10.94 -9.06
CA LEU A 494 13.98 -10.87 -7.84
C LEU A 494 13.56 -12.27 -7.39
N ALA A 495 13.12 -13.14 -8.31
CA ALA A 495 12.79 -14.53 -8.02
C ALA A 495 13.96 -15.31 -7.43
N ALA A 496 15.16 -15.13 -7.98
CA ALA A 496 16.36 -15.77 -7.44
C ALA A 496 16.71 -15.25 -6.03
N ILE A 497 16.52 -13.97 -5.76
CA ILE A 497 16.77 -13.38 -4.43
C ILE A 497 15.72 -13.82 -3.41
N MET A 498 14.44 -13.84 -3.78
CA MET A 498 13.36 -14.30 -2.90
C MET A 498 13.48 -15.77 -2.51
N SER A 499 14.27 -16.58 -3.23
CA SER A 499 14.55 -17.97 -2.85
C SER A 499 15.28 -18.11 -1.50
N VAL A 500 15.93 -17.06 -1.01
CA VAL A 500 16.61 -17.04 0.30
C VAL A 500 16.08 -15.95 1.22
N LEU A 501 15.11 -15.16 0.78
CA LEU A 501 14.66 -13.96 1.47
C LEU A 501 13.18 -14.07 1.83
N GLU A 502 12.89 -13.78 3.08
CA GLU A 502 11.55 -13.61 3.62
C GLU A 502 11.49 -12.22 4.26
N ILE A 503 10.48 -11.45 3.89
CA ILE A 503 10.32 -10.05 4.30
C ILE A 503 8.90 -9.86 4.83
N GLU A 504 8.78 -9.35 6.04
CA GLU A 504 7.56 -8.92 6.70
C GLU A 504 7.71 -7.47 7.13
N ILE A 505 6.89 -6.59 6.54
CA ILE A 505 6.95 -5.14 6.74
C ILE A 505 5.58 -4.63 7.18
N GLU A 506 5.54 -3.82 8.23
CA GLU A 506 4.37 -3.02 8.58
C GLU A 506 4.44 -1.67 7.84
N THR A 507 3.39 -1.34 7.08
CA THR A 507 3.29 -0.07 6.34
C THR A 507 2.01 0.67 6.72
N ASP A 508 2.09 2.00 6.75
CA ASP A 508 0.89 2.84 6.70
C ASP A 508 0.36 2.84 5.26
N LEU A 509 -0.93 2.59 5.09
CA LEU A 509 -1.66 2.58 3.82
C LEU A 509 -2.47 3.86 3.61
N SER A 510 -2.30 4.87 4.47
CA SER A 510 -2.98 6.16 4.35
C SER A 510 -2.62 6.90 3.05
N TRP A 511 -1.43 6.67 2.50
CA TRP A 511 -0.99 7.24 1.23
C TRP A 511 -1.88 6.83 0.04
N ILE A 512 -2.53 5.65 0.10
CA ILE A 512 -3.49 5.21 -0.93
C ILE A 512 -4.70 6.14 -0.95
N GLN A 513 -5.16 6.57 0.22
CA GLN A 513 -6.25 7.53 0.37
C GLN A 513 -5.84 8.93 -0.07
N ASP A 514 -4.62 9.36 0.30
CA ASP A 514 -4.07 10.67 -0.11
C ASP A 514 -3.85 10.79 -1.63
N SER A 515 -3.73 9.65 -2.33
CA SER A 515 -3.55 9.60 -3.79
C SER A 515 -4.87 9.81 -4.57
N LEU A 516 -6.02 9.68 -3.91
CA LEU A 516 -7.32 9.89 -4.54
C LEU A 516 -7.52 11.35 -4.97
N PRO A 517 -8.30 11.62 -6.02
CA PRO A 517 -8.55 13.00 -6.47
C PRO A 517 -9.17 13.85 -5.36
N ALA A 518 -8.75 15.12 -5.23
CA ALA A 518 -9.15 15.98 -4.10
C ALA A 518 -10.67 16.22 -3.96
N ASP A 519 -11.40 16.16 -5.08
CA ASP A 519 -12.87 16.31 -5.13
C ASP A 519 -13.59 14.95 -5.24
N PHE A 520 -12.90 13.84 -4.96
CA PHE A 520 -13.50 12.51 -5.00
C PHE A 520 -14.32 12.25 -3.73
N PRO A 521 -15.50 11.58 -3.82
CA PRO A 521 -16.32 11.26 -2.66
C PRO A 521 -15.57 10.37 -1.68
N THR A 522 -16.03 10.34 -0.42
CA THR A 522 -15.44 9.48 0.61
C THR A 522 -15.46 8.02 0.15
N SER A 523 -14.28 7.38 0.08
CA SER A 523 -14.18 6.04 -0.49
C SER A 523 -13.25 5.11 0.26
N ASP A 524 -13.70 3.89 0.53
CA ASP A 524 -12.83 2.82 1.00
C ASP A 524 -12.10 2.18 -0.18
N VAL A 525 -10.79 1.96 -0.07
CA VAL A 525 -9.98 1.35 -1.13
C VAL A 525 -9.46 -0.01 -0.66
N ARG A 526 -9.70 -1.03 -1.47
CA ARG A 526 -9.22 -2.40 -1.27
C ARG A 526 -8.45 -2.83 -2.52
N ILE A 527 -7.19 -3.23 -2.36
CA ILE A 527 -6.36 -3.73 -3.46
C ILE A 527 -6.06 -5.19 -3.21
N VAL A 528 -6.50 -6.05 -4.12
CA VAL A 528 -6.23 -7.49 -4.12
C VAL A 528 -5.31 -7.80 -5.29
N MET A 529 -4.08 -8.19 -4.99
CA MET A 529 -3.07 -8.53 -6.00
C MET A 529 -2.85 -10.04 -6.04
N GLN A 530 -2.97 -10.64 -7.21
CA GLN A 530 -2.62 -12.04 -7.45
C GLN A 530 -1.15 -12.14 -7.86
N LEU A 531 -0.38 -12.87 -7.08
CA LEU A 531 1.07 -12.99 -7.20
C LEU A 531 1.51 -13.96 -8.31
N PRO A 532 2.71 -13.78 -8.89
CA PRO A 532 3.37 -14.76 -9.74
C PRO A 532 3.77 -16.03 -8.99
N ASP A 533 3.91 -17.15 -9.72
CA ASP A 533 4.27 -18.48 -9.19
C ASP A 533 5.62 -18.60 -8.44
N TRP A 534 6.44 -17.53 -8.42
CA TRP A 534 7.76 -17.52 -7.79
C TRP A 534 7.79 -16.80 -6.44
N ILE A 535 6.71 -16.08 -6.07
CA ILE A 535 6.60 -15.34 -4.80
C ILE A 535 5.27 -15.68 -4.12
N ASP A 536 5.35 -16.00 -2.84
CA ASP A 536 4.21 -16.28 -1.98
C ASP A 536 4.07 -15.18 -0.94
N SER A 537 2.83 -14.85 -0.57
CA SER A 537 2.50 -14.04 0.59
C SER A 537 2.72 -14.86 1.87
N THR A 538 3.33 -14.26 2.91
CA THR A 538 3.39 -14.89 4.24
C THR A 538 2.08 -14.72 5.01
N ASN A 539 1.24 -13.76 4.59
CA ASN A 539 -0.02 -13.40 5.22
C ASN A 539 -1.23 -13.88 4.40
N GLY A 540 -2.07 -14.72 5.01
CA GLY A 540 -3.34 -15.14 4.42
C GLY A 540 -3.20 -16.25 3.35
N ASP A 541 -3.68 -15.98 2.14
CA ASP A 541 -3.55 -16.89 0.99
C ASP A 541 -2.20 -16.66 0.31
N PRO A 542 -1.36 -17.69 0.13
CA PRO A 542 -0.02 -17.54 -0.44
C PRO A 542 -0.01 -16.88 -1.82
N ASN A 543 -1.06 -17.02 -2.61
CA ASN A 543 -1.07 -16.49 -3.98
C ASN A 543 -1.58 -15.05 -4.08
N THR A 544 -1.98 -14.42 -2.97
CA THR A 544 -2.60 -13.09 -3.02
C THR A 544 -2.15 -12.16 -1.90
N ILE A 545 -2.04 -10.88 -2.21
CA ILE A 545 -1.85 -9.81 -1.25
C ILE A 545 -3.12 -8.97 -1.19
N VAL A 546 -3.55 -8.62 0.01
CA VAL A 546 -4.72 -7.79 0.26
C VAL A 546 -4.29 -6.55 1.03
N LEU A 547 -4.51 -5.38 0.45
CA LEU A 547 -4.32 -4.08 1.09
C LEU A 547 -5.68 -3.44 1.34
N GLU A 548 -5.94 -3.06 2.58
CA GLU A 548 -7.18 -2.39 2.99
C GLU A 548 -6.85 -0.99 3.50
N ALA A 549 -7.31 0.02 2.77
CA ALA A 549 -7.18 1.42 3.14
C ALA A 549 -8.61 1.98 3.34
N PRO A 550 -9.18 1.89 4.55
CA PRO A 550 -10.49 2.48 4.83
C PRO A 550 -10.39 4.02 4.93
N TYR A 551 -11.45 4.72 4.52
CA TYR A 551 -11.56 6.17 4.66
C TYR A 551 -11.58 6.63 6.13
N VAL A 552 -12.17 5.83 7.02
CA VAL A 552 -12.21 6.09 8.47
C VAL A 552 -11.53 4.96 9.24
N GLY A 553 -10.43 5.26 9.90
CA GLY A 553 -9.71 4.31 10.76
C GLY A 553 -8.20 4.49 10.66
N THR A 554 -7.45 3.61 11.33
CA THR A 554 -6.01 3.45 11.08
C THR A 554 -5.83 2.39 10.00
N SER A 555 -5.17 2.75 8.92
CA SER A 555 -4.85 1.90 7.78
C SER A 555 -3.42 1.37 7.92
N SER A 556 -3.16 0.40 8.80
CA SER A 556 -1.87 -0.31 8.80
C SER A 556 -2.02 -1.66 8.13
N GLY A 557 -1.08 -2.00 7.25
CA GLY A 557 -1.01 -3.28 6.56
C GLY A 557 0.29 -4.00 6.89
N GLU A 558 0.19 -5.30 7.19
CA GLU A 558 1.35 -6.18 7.27
C GLU A 558 1.56 -6.82 5.88
N LEU A 559 2.61 -6.37 5.19
CA LEU A 559 3.06 -6.88 3.90
C LEU A 559 4.09 -7.98 4.12
N GLY A 560 3.80 -9.18 3.69
CA GLY A 560 4.65 -10.35 3.88
C GLY A 560 4.97 -11.04 2.56
N PHE A 561 6.24 -11.24 2.24
CA PHE A 561 6.71 -11.84 0.99
C PHE A 561 7.76 -12.92 1.24
N LYS A 562 7.66 -14.04 0.54
CA LYS A 562 8.64 -15.14 0.57
C LYS A 562 8.77 -15.77 -0.81
N GLY A 563 9.93 -16.32 -1.18
CA GLY A 563 10.03 -17.12 -2.41
C GLY A 563 9.22 -18.41 -2.35
N ALA A 564 8.43 -18.68 -3.39
CA ALA A 564 7.65 -19.92 -3.51
C ALA A 564 8.53 -21.18 -3.65
N ARG A 565 9.81 -21.00 -4.01
CA ARG A 565 10.82 -22.05 -4.14
C ARG A 565 12.05 -21.71 -3.31
N PRO A 566 12.05 -22.05 -2.00
CA PRO A 566 13.20 -21.78 -1.16
C PRO A 566 14.40 -22.62 -1.59
N PHE A 567 15.60 -22.03 -1.53
CA PHE A 567 16.84 -22.72 -1.81
C PHE A 567 17.13 -23.80 -0.75
N ASP A 568 17.36 -25.04 -1.20
CA ASP A 568 17.73 -26.15 -0.31
C ASP A 568 19.23 -26.10 0.04
N TRP A 569 19.55 -25.33 1.07
CA TRP A 569 20.91 -25.26 1.59
C TRP A 569 21.29 -26.49 2.46
N GLN A 570 20.35 -27.37 2.85
CA GLN A 570 20.59 -28.44 3.82
C GLN A 570 21.24 -29.69 3.21
N HIS A 571 22.25 -29.49 2.36
CA HIS A 571 22.99 -30.54 1.71
C HIS A 571 24.51 -30.39 1.96
N ALA A 572 25.21 -31.53 1.87
CA ALA A 572 26.66 -31.60 2.08
C ALA A 572 27.42 -31.18 0.83
N ILE A 573 28.56 -30.51 1.01
CA ILE A 573 29.44 -30.09 -0.08
C ILE A 573 30.77 -30.83 0.04
N CYS A 574 31.15 -31.53 -1.03
CA CYS A 574 32.37 -32.33 -1.11
C CYS A 574 33.28 -31.78 -2.22
N LEU A 575 34.57 -32.15 -2.19
CA LEU A 575 35.57 -31.67 -3.14
C LEU A 575 35.49 -32.39 -4.50
N GLU A 576 35.27 -33.71 -4.48
CA GLU A 576 35.30 -34.57 -5.67
C GLU A 576 34.00 -35.38 -5.81
N ASN A 577 33.55 -35.99 -4.71
CA ASN A 577 32.34 -36.80 -4.68
C ASN A 577 31.10 -35.96 -4.96
N GLY A 578 30.21 -36.46 -5.83
CA GLY A 578 28.97 -35.75 -6.19
C GLY A 578 29.15 -34.52 -7.08
N ARG A 579 30.37 -34.23 -7.55
CA ARG A 579 30.63 -33.14 -8.53
C ARG A 579 30.63 -33.60 -9.98
N GLY A 580 30.70 -34.90 -10.25
CA GLY A 580 30.53 -35.40 -11.60
C GLY A 580 29.08 -35.21 -12.05
N GLY A 581 28.90 -34.67 -13.25
CA GLY A 581 27.58 -34.49 -13.85
C GLY A 581 26.81 -35.82 -14.05
N PRO A 582 25.71 -35.80 -14.82
CA PRO A 582 24.82 -36.96 -14.95
C PRO A 582 25.55 -38.27 -15.27
N GLY A 583 25.68 -39.18 -14.29
CA GLY A 583 26.36 -40.47 -14.43
C GLY A 583 27.51 -40.76 -13.44
N ASP A 584 27.83 -39.85 -12.52
CA ASP A 584 28.78 -40.09 -11.42
C ASP A 584 28.18 -41.04 -10.35
N PRO A 585 28.82 -42.17 -10.00
CA PRO A 585 28.34 -43.09 -8.97
C PRO A 585 28.61 -42.62 -7.53
N THR A 586 29.28 -41.49 -7.32
CA THR A 586 29.62 -40.97 -5.99
C THR A 586 28.58 -39.96 -5.51
N GLU A 587 27.98 -40.19 -4.34
CA GLU A 587 27.08 -39.23 -3.67
C GLU A 587 27.85 -38.50 -2.56
N CYS A 588 27.76 -37.17 -2.51
CA CYS A 588 28.29 -36.40 -1.40
C CYS A 588 27.36 -36.52 -0.18
N THR A 589 27.92 -37.02 0.93
CA THR A 589 27.24 -37.14 2.22
C THR A 589 28.10 -36.56 3.35
N ASP A 590 27.51 -36.30 4.51
CA ASP A 590 28.20 -35.83 5.73
C ASP A 590 29.31 -36.77 6.26
N HIS A 591 29.46 -37.97 5.70
CA HIS A 591 30.50 -38.94 6.09
C HIS A 591 31.53 -39.17 4.99
N SER A 592 31.48 -38.38 3.91
CA SER A 592 32.41 -38.53 2.79
C SER A 592 33.82 -38.13 3.24
N PRO A 593 34.87 -38.87 2.81
CA PRO A 593 36.25 -38.55 3.18
C PRO A 593 36.70 -37.18 2.65
N ASP A 594 35.99 -36.67 1.63
CA ASP A 594 36.27 -35.42 0.96
C ASP A 594 35.27 -34.29 1.28
N LEU A 595 34.61 -34.37 2.45
CA LEU A 595 33.65 -33.39 2.94
C LEU A 595 34.29 -32.02 3.22
N ILE A 596 33.82 -30.98 2.51
CA ILE A 596 34.20 -29.59 2.78
C ILE A 596 33.31 -29.05 3.89
N CYS A 597 31.99 -29.18 3.71
CA CYS A 597 30.98 -28.68 4.64
C CYS A 597 29.84 -29.67 4.80
N GLY A 598 29.37 -29.82 6.04
CA GLY A 598 28.23 -30.67 6.35
C GLY A 598 26.88 -30.00 6.02
N SER A 599 25.83 -30.81 5.92
CA SER A 599 24.45 -30.40 5.64
C SER A 599 23.90 -29.32 6.58
N ASN A 600 24.31 -29.32 7.84
CA ASN A 600 23.83 -28.36 8.85
C ASN A 600 24.67 -27.07 8.95
N GLN A 601 25.64 -26.87 8.05
CA GLN A 601 26.49 -25.69 8.09
C GLN A 601 25.93 -24.59 7.17
N LYS A 602 25.40 -23.52 7.78
CA LYS A 602 24.89 -22.36 7.03
C LYS A 602 25.98 -21.67 6.19
N THR A 603 27.19 -21.56 6.73
CA THR A 603 28.34 -20.92 6.06
C THR A 603 29.32 -22.00 5.61
N CYS A 604 29.67 -22.00 4.33
CA CYS A 604 30.61 -22.94 3.73
C CYS A 604 31.68 -22.24 2.88
N LEU A 605 32.93 -22.35 3.32
CA LEU A 605 34.12 -21.86 2.61
C LEU A 605 35.15 -22.98 2.57
N SER A 606 35.91 -23.10 1.48
CA SER A 606 37.10 -23.94 1.43
C SER A 606 38.33 -23.11 1.17
N MET A 607 39.48 -23.59 1.63
CA MET A 607 40.77 -22.99 1.32
C MET A 607 41.64 -24.06 0.66
N ASP A 608 42.12 -23.80 -0.54
CA ASP A 608 43.09 -24.62 -1.24
C ASP A 608 44.42 -23.87 -1.29
N SER A 609 45.47 -24.43 -0.72
CA SER A 609 46.79 -23.80 -0.61
C SER A 609 47.82 -24.67 -1.30
N ARG A 610 48.37 -24.19 -2.41
CA ARG A 610 49.46 -24.84 -3.14
C ARG A 610 50.77 -24.11 -2.89
N ILE A 611 51.66 -24.75 -2.15
CA ILE A 611 52.98 -24.21 -1.77
C ILE A 611 54.04 -24.95 -2.58
N GLU A 612 54.78 -24.21 -3.40
CA GLU A 612 55.92 -24.72 -4.17
C GLU A 612 57.22 -24.33 -3.48
N VAL A 613 57.92 -25.31 -2.90
CA VAL A 613 59.24 -25.11 -2.31
C VAL A 613 60.28 -25.28 -3.41
N ARG A 614 60.86 -24.16 -3.86
CA ARG A 614 61.82 -24.12 -4.97
C ARG A 614 63.20 -24.59 -4.55
N LYS A 615 63.64 -24.16 -3.36
CA LYS A 615 64.99 -24.43 -2.88
C LYS A 615 65.02 -24.45 -1.35
N VAL A 616 65.76 -25.39 -0.79
CA VAL A 616 66.16 -25.39 0.62
C VAL A 616 67.68 -25.28 0.67
N ALA A 617 68.22 -24.36 1.45
CA ALA A 617 69.66 -24.17 1.65
C ALA A 617 70.00 -24.15 3.14
N LEU A 618 71.06 -24.87 3.51
CA LEU A 618 71.59 -24.90 4.87
C LEU A 618 72.77 -23.93 4.92
N ARG A 619 72.59 -22.80 5.60
CA ARG A 619 73.65 -21.81 5.79
C ARG A 619 74.43 -22.15 7.07
N GLU A 620 75.39 -23.06 6.93
CA GLU A 620 76.19 -23.57 8.06
C GLU A 620 76.89 -22.46 8.88
N THR A 621 77.40 -21.42 8.20
CA THR A 621 78.09 -20.28 8.83
C THR A 621 77.16 -19.36 9.61
N SER A 622 75.86 -19.41 9.36
CA SER A 622 74.87 -18.51 9.99
C SER A 622 73.84 -19.25 10.83
N ALA A 623 74.03 -20.55 11.06
CA ALA A 623 73.09 -21.36 11.83
C ALA A 623 71.64 -21.14 11.37
N ALA A 624 71.42 -21.12 10.05
CA ALA A 624 70.14 -20.78 9.44
C ALA A 624 69.73 -21.77 8.34
N VAL A 625 68.44 -22.02 8.27
CA VAL A 625 67.78 -22.73 7.16
C VAL A 625 67.07 -21.70 6.31
N GLU A 626 67.38 -21.66 5.02
CA GLU A 626 66.76 -20.77 4.03
C GLU A 626 65.86 -21.62 3.12
N ILE A 627 64.59 -21.25 3.01
CA ILE A 627 63.56 -21.92 2.23
C ILE A 627 63.01 -20.90 1.24
N GLU A 628 63.25 -21.10 -0.05
CA GLU A 628 62.65 -20.32 -1.12
C GLU A 628 61.35 -20.99 -1.54
N PHE A 629 60.22 -20.28 -1.43
CA PHE A 629 58.89 -20.78 -1.75
C PHE A 629 58.08 -19.78 -2.58
N SER A 630 57.14 -20.29 -3.36
CA SER A 630 56.00 -19.54 -3.90
C SER A 630 54.73 -20.22 -3.44
N ALA A 631 53.64 -19.46 -3.26
CA ALA A 631 52.37 -20.02 -2.81
C ALA A 631 51.21 -19.45 -3.63
N GLU A 632 50.27 -20.30 -3.96
CA GLU A 632 48.97 -19.94 -4.54
C GLU A 632 47.90 -20.39 -3.54
N ILE A 633 47.14 -19.44 -3.00
CA ILE A 633 46.09 -19.71 -2.02
C ILE A 633 44.77 -19.32 -2.66
N THR A 634 43.87 -20.27 -2.85
CA THR A 634 42.52 -20.03 -3.36
C THR A 634 41.50 -20.23 -2.25
N LEU A 635 40.80 -19.17 -1.89
CA LEU A 635 39.61 -19.22 -1.05
C LEU A 635 38.38 -19.42 -1.93
N GLU A 636 37.60 -20.45 -1.64
CA GLU A 636 36.38 -20.81 -2.36
C GLU A 636 35.16 -20.58 -1.46
N ILE A 637 34.28 -19.66 -1.82
CA ILE A 637 33.05 -19.34 -1.09
C ILE A 637 31.88 -20.05 -1.78
N TYR A 638 31.27 -21.01 -1.08
CA TYR A 638 30.13 -21.80 -1.59
C TYR A 638 28.81 -21.19 -1.14
N ARG A 639 28.67 -20.89 0.16
CA ARG A 639 27.49 -20.20 0.71
C ARG A 639 27.81 -19.45 1.99
N LEU A 640 27.06 -18.39 2.26
CA LEU A 640 27.23 -17.54 3.45
C LEU A 640 25.96 -17.57 4.30
N GLY A 641 26.09 -18.02 5.56
CA GLY A 641 25.04 -17.92 6.55
C GLY A 641 25.14 -16.60 7.30
N LEU A 642 24.25 -15.65 7.03
CA LEU A 642 24.20 -14.39 7.76
C LEU A 642 23.63 -14.62 9.19
N ILE A 643 24.13 -13.86 10.16
CA ILE A 643 23.59 -13.84 11.52
C ILE A 643 22.43 -12.84 11.53
N GLU A 644 21.28 -13.26 12.08
CA GLU A 644 19.98 -12.57 12.24
C GLU A 644 19.85 -11.18 11.62
N GLY A 645 18.90 -11.06 10.68
CA GLY A 645 18.53 -9.81 10.02
C GLY A 645 17.83 -8.81 10.95
N GLU A 646 17.45 -7.68 10.39
CA GLU A 646 16.60 -6.67 11.02
C GLU A 646 15.22 -7.26 11.35
N ASP A 647 14.51 -6.71 12.34
CA ASP A 647 13.16 -7.18 12.70
C ASP A 647 12.26 -7.14 11.44
N GLY A 648 11.70 -8.29 11.05
CA GLY A 648 10.90 -8.45 9.82
C GLY A 648 11.66 -8.96 8.59
N ILE A 649 12.98 -9.16 8.64
CA ILE A 649 13.74 -9.73 7.51
C ILE A 649 14.44 -11.01 7.93
N GLU A 650 14.05 -12.14 7.35
CA GLU A 650 14.73 -13.43 7.51
C GLU A 650 15.49 -13.79 6.23
N ILE A 651 16.79 -14.10 6.39
CA ILE A 651 17.68 -14.45 5.29
C ILE A 651 18.22 -15.86 5.52
N GLU A 652 17.85 -16.77 4.64
CA GLU A 652 18.42 -18.11 4.53
C GLU A 652 19.84 -18.04 3.92
N PRO A 653 20.69 -19.07 4.10
CA PRO A 653 22.05 -19.06 3.58
C PRO A 653 22.15 -18.71 2.09
N ILE A 654 22.93 -17.68 1.78
CA ILE A 654 23.08 -17.13 0.44
C ILE A 654 24.07 -18.02 -0.36
N PRO A 655 23.65 -18.68 -1.45
CA PRO A 655 24.53 -19.49 -2.27
C PRO A 655 25.41 -18.63 -3.19
N SER A 656 26.52 -19.22 -3.67
CA SER A 656 27.48 -18.54 -4.53
C SER A 656 26.87 -18.01 -5.83
N ASP A 657 25.96 -18.74 -6.48
CA ASP A 657 25.30 -18.26 -7.70
C ASP A 657 24.47 -16.99 -7.44
N LEU A 658 23.86 -16.85 -6.27
CA LEU A 658 23.11 -15.65 -5.92
C LEU A 658 24.04 -14.45 -5.72
N ILE A 659 25.18 -14.65 -5.06
CA ILE A 659 26.21 -13.61 -4.93
C ILE A 659 26.70 -13.18 -6.33
N ARG A 660 26.92 -14.14 -7.25
CA ARG A 660 27.30 -13.85 -8.64
C ARG A 660 26.24 -13.02 -9.36
N ARG A 661 24.97 -13.39 -9.20
CA ARG A 661 23.85 -12.67 -9.80
C ARG A 661 23.74 -11.24 -9.28
N VAL A 662 23.85 -11.02 -7.97
CA VAL A 662 23.80 -9.68 -7.36
C VAL A 662 24.91 -8.77 -7.91
N ILE A 663 26.13 -9.29 -8.06
CA ILE A 663 27.26 -8.55 -8.63
C ILE A 663 27.02 -8.22 -10.12
N ALA A 664 26.54 -9.20 -10.89
CA ALA A 664 26.23 -9.01 -12.30
C ALA A 664 25.04 -8.06 -12.55
N VAL A 665 24.07 -7.99 -11.62
CA VAL A 665 23.01 -6.97 -11.63
C VAL A 665 23.60 -5.58 -11.36
N GLY A 666 24.54 -5.47 -10.42
CA GLY A 666 25.26 -4.23 -10.14
C GLY A 666 25.97 -3.64 -11.36
N ASP A 667 26.54 -4.48 -12.23
CA ASP A 667 27.19 -4.06 -13.48
C ASP A 667 26.26 -3.40 -14.50
N ARG A 668 24.93 -3.56 -14.35
CA ARG A 668 23.96 -2.90 -15.23
C ARG A 668 23.95 -1.38 -15.08
N ARG A 669 24.51 -0.87 -13.97
CA ARG A 669 24.56 0.55 -13.61
C ARG A 669 25.97 0.97 -13.23
N GLU A 670 26.38 2.14 -13.71
CA GLU A 670 27.68 2.72 -13.34
C GLU A 670 27.63 3.17 -11.86
N GLY A 671 28.54 2.65 -11.03
CA GLY A 671 28.58 2.88 -9.58
C GLY A 671 27.95 1.77 -8.72
N GLY A 672 27.53 0.64 -9.33
CA GLY A 672 27.07 -0.56 -8.63
C GLY A 672 25.62 -0.53 -8.15
N LEU A 673 25.21 -1.59 -7.46
CA LEU A 673 23.81 -1.82 -7.04
C LEU A 673 23.25 -0.73 -6.11
N LEU A 674 24.05 -0.24 -5.17
CA LEU A 674 23.61 0.64 -4.07
C LEU A 674 23.71 2.14 -4.41
N ILE A 675 24.01 2.48 -5.66
CA ILE A 675 24.24 3.88 -6.04
C ILE A 675 22.97 4.72 -5.93
N GLY A 676 23.02 5.75 -5.09
CA GLY A 676 21.86 6.62 -4.83
C GLY A 676 20.95 6.15 -3.70
N SER A 677 21.23 4.99 -3.10
CA SER A 677 20.63 4.56 -1.84
C SER A 677 21.38 5.17 -0.64
N GLU A 678 20.69 5.31 0.49
CA GLU A 678 21.33 5.62 1.77
C GLU A 678 22.09 4.41 2.33
N GLN A 679 21.77 3.20 1.86
CA GLN A 679 22.42 1.98 2.26
C GLN A 679 23.79 1.82 1.61
N LYS A 680 24.79 1.45 2.42
CA LYS A 680 26.19 1.29 2.01
C LYS A 680 26.69 -0.08 2.43
N ALA A 681 27.39 -0.78 1.53
CA ALA A 681 28.08 -2.00 1.86
C ALA A 681 29.46 -1.66 2.45
N ILE A 682 29.61 -1.75 3.77
CA ILE A 682 30.84 -1.36 4.47
C ILE A 682 31.60 -2.61 4.92
N ILE A 683 32.87 -2.71 4.53
CA ILE A 683 33.80 -3.73 4.99
C ILE A 683 34.76 -3.09 6.01
N PRO A 684 34.80 -3.56 7.26
CA PRO A 684 35.68 -3.00 8.28
C PRO A 684 37.12 -3.43 8.02
N PHE A 685 38.01 -2.47 7.73
CA PHE A 685 39.46 -2.67 7.71
C PHE A 685 40.10 -2.06 8.97
N THR A 686 41.32 -2.47 9.30
CA THR A 686 42.01 -2.07 10.53
C THR A 686 42.28 -0.56 10.59
N ASN A 687 42.51 0.06 9.43
CA ASN A 687 42.81 1.50 9.34
C ASN A 687 41.56 2.36 9.10
N GLN A 688 40.75 2.01 8.11
CA GLN A 688 39.55 2.76 7.73
C GLN A 688 38.55 1.83 7.04
N ASP A 689 37.28 1.96 7.39
CA ASP A 689 36.18 1.26 6.72
C ASP A 689 36.19 1.48 5.20
N TYR A 690 36.08 0.38 4.45
CA TYR A 690 36.04 0.37 2.99
C TYR A 690 34.59 0.25 2.51
N GLU A 691 34.14 1.20 1.69
CA GLU A 691 32.82 1.15 1.05
C GLU A 691 32.91 0.31 -0.22
N LEU A 692 32.32 -0.89 -0.18
CA LEU A 692 32.27 -1.82 -1.30
C LEU A 692 31.23 -1.35 -2.34
N GLU A 693 31.69 -1.09 -3.55
CA GLU A 693 30.80 -1.05 -4.71
C GLU A 693 30.41 -2.48 -5.11
N ILE A 694 29.11 -2.78 -5.11
CA ILE A 694 28.59 -4.08 -5.55
C ILE A 694 28.55 -4.08 -7.09
N SER A 695 29.68 -4.41 -7.70
CA SER A 695 29.90 -4.58 -9.13
C SER A 695 31.21 -5.36 -9.37
N ASN A 696 31.46 -5.86 -10.58
CA ASN A 696 32.73 -6.48 -10.92
C ASN A 696 33.89 -5.47 -10.83
N ALA A 697 33.65 -4.19 -11.14
CA ALA A 697 34.64 -3.14 -10.97
C ALA A 697 34.97 -2.93 -9.48
N GLY A 698 33.95 -2.90 -8.63
CA GLY A 698 34.11 -2.77 -7.18
C GLY A 698 34.85 -3.95 -6.54
N LEU A 699 34.68 -5.17 -7.05
CA LEU A 699 35.47 -6.33 -6.62
C LEU A 699 36.97 -6.20 -6.97
N LEU A 700 37.31 -5.66 -8.14
CA LEU A 700 38.70 -5.42 -8.52
C LEU A 700 39.36 -4.35 -7.63
N ASP A 701 38.60 -3.30 -7.31
CA ASP A 701 39.04 -2.26 -6.38
C ASP A 701 39.18 -2.83 -4.96
N LEU A 702 38.26 -3.70 -4.52
CA LEU A 702 38.35 -4.42 -3.25
C LEU A 702 39.60 -5.30 -3.18
N ALA A 703 39.94 -6.02 -4.25
CA ALA A 703 41.16 -6.85 -4.30
C ALA A 703 42.43 -6.00 -4.10
N SER A 704 42.46 -4.80 -4.70
CA SER A 704 43.56 -3.84 -4.51
C SER A 704 43.62 -3.33 -3.07
N ALA A 705 42.48 -2.97 -2.49
CA ALA A 705 42.40 -2.46 -1.12
C ALA A 705 42.74 -3.54 -0.07
N LEU A 706 42.33 -4.80 -0.29
CA LEU A 706 42.70 -5.94 0.55
C LEU A 706 44.22 -6.21 0.53
N THR A 707 44.87 -5.96 -0.61
CA THR A 707 46.33 -6.12 -0.72
C THR A 707 47.05 -5.13 0.21
N GLU A 708 46.63 -3.86 0.19
CA GLU A 708 47.18 -2.83 1.10
C GLU A 708 46.89 -3.15 2.58
N GLU A 709 45.69 -3.67 2.89
CA GLU A 709 45.29 -3.99 4.27
C GLU A 709 46.06 -5.21 4.84
N VAL A 710 46.30 -6.24 4.03
CA VAL A 710 47.09 -7.41 4.45
C VAL A 710 48.56 -7.03 4.65
N GLU A 711 49.13 -6.18 3.79
CA GLU A 711 50.48 -5.63 4.01
C GLU A 711 50.59 -4.86 5.33
N SER A 712 49.60 -4.02 5.64
CA SER A 712 49.51 -3.32 6.94
C SER A 712 49.41 -4.30 8.11
N SER A 713 48.64 -5.38 7.97
CA SER A 713 48.47 -6.40 9.01
C SER A 713 49.74 -7.18 9.33
N PHE A 714 50.60 -7.45 8.34
CA PHE A 714 51.89 -8.12 8.58
C PHE A 714 52.77 -7.34 9.56
N THR A 715 52.80 -6.01 9.47
CA THR A 715 53.56 -5.17 10.40
C THR A 715 53.07 -5.28 11.85
N GLN A 716 51.76 -5.52 12.06
CA GLN A 716 51.20 -5.73 13.38
C GLN A 716 51.53 -7.14 13.93
N ILE A 717 51.56 -8.15 13.06
CA ILE A 717 51.93 -9.53 13.43
C ILE A 717 53.39 -9.60 13.90
N GLU A 718 54.28 -8.85 13.28
CA GLU A 718 55.67 -8.70 13.73
C GLU A 718 55.74 -8.21 15.20
N GLU A 719 54.92 -7.22 15.57
CA GLU A 719 54.89 -6.66 16.93
C GLU A 719 54.35 -7.63 17.99
N MET A 720 53.48 -8.59 17.61
CA MET A 720 52.74 -9.47 18.53
C MET A 720 53.39 -10.84 18.80
N SER A 721 54.35 -11.26 17.98
CA SER A 721 54.72 -12.68 17.78
C SER A 721 55.88 -13.22 18.65
N ALA A 722 56.24 -12.55 19.75
CA ALA A 722 57.28 -13.05 20.66
C ALA A 722 56.80 -14.26 21.51
N GLN A 723 56.84 -15.47 20.95
CA GLN A 723 56.48 -16.71 21.66
C GLN A 723 57.71 -17.46 22.20
N LYS A 724 57.53 -18.22 23.29
CA LYS A 724 58.59 -19.08 23.84
C LYS A 724 58.53 -20.46 23.19
N ILE A 725 59.58 -20.84 22.47
CA ILE A 725 59.73 -22.14 21.82
C ILE A 725 60.57 -23.05 22.71
N ILE A 726 60.07 -24.25 23.02
CA ILE A 726 60.78 -25.23 23.85
C ILE A 726 61.35 -26.32 22.93
N PHE A 727 62.68 -26.46 22.91
CA PHE A 727 63.38 -27.52 22.18
C PHE A 727 64.28 -28.31 23.15
N GLY A 728 63.96 -29.58 23.37
CA GLY A 728 64.63 -30.40 24.38
C GLY A 728 64.46 -29.82 25.79
N ASP A 729 65.57 -29.60 26.50
CA ASP A 729 65.60 -29.01 27.85
C ASP A 729 65.70 -27.46 27.87
N ASN A 730 65.79 -26.82 26.70
CA ASN A 730 66.03 -25.37 26.56
C ASN A 730 64.77 -24.61 26.09
N THR A 731 64.61 -23.37 26.55
CA THR A 731 63.53 -22.45 26.14
C THR A 731 64.13 -21.28 25.39
N TYR A 732 63.70 -21.11 24.14
CA TYR A 732 64.12 -20.03 23.24
C TYR A 732 62.99 -18.99 23.12
N THR A 733 63.34 -17.72 22.94
CA THR A 733 62.37 -16.67 22.54
C THR A 733 62.33 -16.58 21.02
N SER A 734 61.15 -16.44 20.41
CA SER A 734 61.04 -16.24 18.96
C SER A 734 60.94 -14.76 18.60
N SER A 735 61.53 -14.38 17.48
CA SER A 735 61.27 -13.11 16.79
C SER A 735 60.83 -13.41 15.36
N LEU A 736 59.85 -12.64 14.87
CA LEU A 736 59.29 -12.75 13.52
C LEU A 736 59.55 -11.42 12.80
N ASP A 737 60.21 -11.49 11.66
CA ASP A 737 60.50 -10.37 10.76
C ASP A 737 59.90 -10.71 9.38
N ILE A 738 58.74 -10.14 9.08
CA ILE A 738 58.03 -10.29 7.81
C ILE A 738 58.41 -9.07 6.94
N GLY A 739 59.50 -9.18 6.21
CA GLY A 739 59.84 -8.23 5.15
C GLY A 739 58.71 -8.12 4.11
N ALA A 740 58.79 -7.13 3.21
CA ALA A 740 57.76 -6.89 2.19
C ALA A 740 57.60 -8.07 1.21
N ILE A 741 56.78 -9.05 1.59
CA ILE A 741 56.35 -10.16 0.75
C ILE A 741 55.41 -9.55 -0.29
N SER A 742 55.76 -9.69 -1.58
CA SER A 742 54.86 -9.28 -2.66
C SER A 742 53.86 -10.40 -2.91
N PHE A 743 52.57 -10.08 -2.79
CA PHE A 743 51.48 -10.96 -3.16
C PHE A 743 50.45 -10.15 -3.95
N ASP A 744 49.77 -10.82 -4.88
CA ASP A 744 48.73 -10.24 -5.70
C ASP A 744 47.42 -10.96 -5.38
N ILE A 745 46.37 -10.21 -5.01
CA ILE A 745 45.02 -10.76 -4.83
C ILE A 745 44.27 -10.61 -6.15
N GLU A 746 43.81 -11.74 -6.69
CA GLU A 746 43.02 -11.81 -7.92
C GLU A 746 41.60 -12.27 -7.61
N MET A 747 40.63 -11.43 -8.01
CA MET A 747 39.21 -11.79 -8.06
C MET A 747 38.82 -11.89 -9.54
N PRO A 748 38.49 -13.10 -10.03
CA PRO A 748 38.11 -13.28 -11.42
C PRO A 748 36.77 -12.59 -11.70
N TRP A 749 36.60 -12.13 -12.94
CA TRP A 749 35.33 -11.57 -13.39
C TRP A 749 34.20 -12.57 -13.20
N VAL A 750 33.08 -12.10 -12.68
CA VAL A 750 31.90 -12.88 -12.36
C VAL A 750 30.84 -12.66 -13.44
N ASP A 751 30.48 -13.75 -14.12
CA ASP A 751 29.37 -13.76 -15.08
C ASP A 751 28.03 -14.08 -14.40
N MET A 752 26.94 -13.59 -14.99
CA MET A 752 25.58 -13.93 -14.58
C MET A 752 25.33 -15.45 -14.75
N PRO A 753 24.82 -16.14 -13.72
CA PRO A 753 24.44 -17.55 -13.84
C PRO A 753 23.42 -17.75 -14.97
N ALA A 754 23.53 -18.87 -15.69
CA ALA A 754 22.62 -19.18 -16.79
C ALA A 754 21.26 -19.72 -16.30
N ASP A 755 21.23 -20.30 -15.10
CA ASP A 755 20.05 -20.90 -14.49
C ASP A 755 19.39 -19.92 -13.50
N MET A 756 18.06 -20.01 -13.42
CA MET A 756 17.23 -19.21 -12.51
C MET A 756 17.24 -19.77 -11.08
N GLU A 757 17.34 -21.09 -10.94
CA GLU A 757 17.44 -21.75 -9.64
C GLU A 757 18.88 -21.64 -9.13
N PRO A 758 19.12 -20.99 -7.99
CA PRO A 758 20.47 -20.78 -7.50
C PRO A 758 21.08 -22.08 -6.97
N THR A 759 22.37 -22.26 -7.22
CA THR A 759 23.15 -23.37 -6.68
C THR A 759 24.38 -22.85 -5.92
N ASP A 760 24.87 -23.63 -4.97
CA ASP A 760 26.14 -23.38 -4.27
C ASP A 760 27.28 -24.26 -4.79
N THR A 761 27.07 -25.03 -5.86
CA THR A 761 28.06 -26.01 -6.36
C THR A 761 29.30 -25.38 -6.98
N ASN A 762 29.17 -24.17 -7.52
CA ASN A 762 30.24 -23.42 -8.17
C ASN A 762 30.69 -22.24 -7.28
N PRO A 763 31.82 -22.35 -6.56
CA PRO A 763 32.21 -21.35 -5.57
C PRO A 763 32.68 -20.05 -6.23
N ILE A 764 32.58 -18.94 -5.49
CA ILE A 764 33.33 -17.72 -5.80
C ILE A 764 34.77 -17.92 -5.36
N ARG A 765 35.73 -17.64 -6.24
CA ARG A 765 37.15 -17.87 -6.01
C ARG A 765 37.87 -16.56 -5.77
N LEU A 766 38.62 -16.50 -4.68
CA LEU A 766 39.58 -15.44 -4.37
C LEU A 766 40.97 -16.08 -4.37
N SER A 767 41.81 -15.72 -5.33
CA SER A 767 43.14 -16.29 -5.46
C SER A 767 44.20 -15.30 -4.99
N VAL A 768 45.10 -15.74 -4.11
CA VAL A 768 46.23 -14.98 -3.60
C VAL A 768 47.51 -15.61 -4.11
N ASN A 769 48.23 -14.88 -4.94
CA ASN A 769 49.47 -15.32 -5.56
C ASN A 769 50.65 -14.70 -4.82
N VAL A 770 51.37 -15.50 -4.04
CA VAL A 770 52.59 -15.07 -3.33
C VAL A 770 53.79 -15.22 -4.26
N GLN A 771 54.44 -14.11 -4.57
CA GLN A 771 55.65 -14.08 -5.39
C GLN A 771 56.79 -14.83 -4.68
N PRO A 772 57.82 -15.29 -5.42
CA PRO A 772 58.91 -16.08 -4.86
C PRO A 772 59.58 -15.38 -3.67
N SER A 773 59.42 -15.97 -2.50
CA SER A 773 59.83 -15.43 -1.22
C SER A 773 60.78 -16.40 -0.52
N SER A 774 61.77 -15.86 0.19
CA SER A 774 62.70 -16.60 1.02
C SER A 774 62.30 -16.48 2.49
N MET A 775 62.03 -17.62 3.11
CA MET A 775 61.90 -17.77 4.55
C MET A 775 63.25 -18.23 5.13
N MET A 776 63.80 -17.50 6.08
CA MET A 776 65.02 -17.82 6.80
C MET A 776 64.72 -18.04 8.27
N LEU A 777 65.04 -19.23 8.76
CA LEU A 777 64.95 -19.61 10.17
C LEU A 777 66.36 -19.70 10.74
N ALA A 778 66.73 -18.76 11.61
CA ALA A 778 68.08 -18.63 12.16
C ALA A 778 68.07 -18.69 13.69
N LEU A 779 69.13 -19.27 14.27
CA LEU A 779 69.30 -19.37 15.73
C LEU A 779 70.37 -18.38 16.21
N ARG A 780 70.01 -17.49 17.15
CA ARG A 780 70.88 -16.49 17.74
C ARG A 780 70.84 -16.58 19.27
N ASP A 781 71.87 -17.17 19.87
CA ASP A 781 71.96 -17.41 21.33
C ASP A 781 70.74 -18.18 21.88
N ASP A 782 69.88 -17.51 22.67
CA ASP A 782 68.62 -18.05 23.23
C ASP A 782 67.37 -17.60 22.42
N GLU A 783 67.57 -17.08 21.20
CA GLU A 783 66.51 -16.55 20.34
C GLU A 783 66.45 -17.29 18.99
N VAL A 784 65.25 -17.69 18.56
CA VAL A 784 64.97 -18.22 17.23
C VAL A 784 64.38 -17.07 16.41
N SER A 785 65.15 -16.54 15.45
CA SER A 785 64.65 -15.52 14.53
C SER A 785 64.10 -16.18 13.27
N PHE A 786 62.83 -15.93 13.01
CA PHE A 786 62.14 -16.27 11.78
C PHE A 786 62.05 -15.01 10.94
N SER A 787 62.54 -15.06 9.71
CA SER A 787 62.40 -13.95 8.78
C SER A 787 61.81 -14.44 7.46
N VAL A 788 60.90 -13.68 6.86
CA VAL A 788 60.35 -13.97 5.54
C VAL A 788 60.45 -12.71 4.72
N GLY A 789 60.99 -12.79 3.52
CA GLY A 789 61.11 -11.63 2.65
C GLY A 789 61.36 -12.04 1.20
N PRO A 790 61.45 -11.08 0.27
CA PRO A 790 61.75 -11.39 -1.13
C PRO A 790 63.13 -12.02 -1.25
N ALA A 791 63.28 -13.00 -2.15
CA ALA A 791 64.45 -13.89 -2.28
C ALA A 791 65.82 -13.21 -2.56
N TYR A 792 65.90 -11.87 -2.58
CA TYR A 792 67.08 -11.09 -2.96
C TYR A 792 67.88 -10.49 -1.79
N TYR A 793 67.45 -10.62 -0.52
CA TYR A 793 68.16 -10.02 0.63
C TYR A 793 68.92 -11.04 1.48
N SER A 794 70.27 -11.00 1.43
CA SER A 794 71.13 -11.75 2.36
C SER A 794 71.86 -10.79 3.32
N ALA A 795 71.57 -10.86 4.61
CA ALA A 795 72.38 -10.23 5.65
C ALA A 795 73.34 -11.25 6.28
N SER A 796 74.61 -10.85 6.46
CA SER A 796 75.65 -11.66 7.09
C SER A 796 75.46 -11.75 8.61
N ILE A 797 75.82 -12.88 9.26
CA ILE A 797 76.47 -13.02 10.60
C ILE A 797 76.56 -14.54 11.01
N THR A 798 77.51 -14.84 11.91
CA THR A 798 78.15 -16.09 12.43
C THR A 798 77.37 -16.88 13.51
N ASP A 799 77.86 -17.94 14.21
CA ASP A 799 78.10 -19.39 13.97
C ASP A 799 77.44 -20.14 15.19
N ARG A 800 76.80 -21.34 15.04
CA ARG A 800 76.61 -22.46 16.04
C ARG A 800 75.37 -23.39 15.83
N LEU A 801 75.33 -24.22 14.77
CA LEU A 801 74.24 -25.23 14.60
C LEU A 801 74.72 -26.70 14.62
N GLY A 802 76.03 -26.93 14.51
CA GLY A 802 76.60 -28.28 14.34
C GLY A 802 76.52 -29.23 15.54
N GLU A 803 76.25 -28.74 16.77
CA GLU A 803 76.20 -29.59 17.97
C GLU A 803 74.80 -30.12 18.32
N MET A 804 73.73 -29.69 17.62
CA MET A 804 72.35 -29.98 18.04
C MET A 804 71.66 -31.14 17.29
N LEU A 805 72.08 -31.50 16.07
CA LEU A 805 71.28 -32.36 15.19
C LEU A 805 71.60 -33.87 15.20
N GLY A 806 72.54 -34.35 16.02
CA GLY A 806 72.71 -35.81 16.27
C GLY A 806 72.68 -36.70 15.01
N LEU A 807 73.41 -36.30 13.96
CA LEU A 807 73.33 -36.91 12.62
C LEU A 807 74.07 -38.27 12.55
N GLU A 808 73.45 -39.28 11.94
CA GLU A 808 74.10 -40.53 11.51
C GLU A 808 73.99 -40.71 9.98
N PHE A 809 74.93 -41.45 9.39
CA PHE A 809 75.17 -41.51 7.94
C PHE A 809 74.66 -42.83 7.32
N SER A 810 73.87 -42.76 6.24
CA SER A 810 73.42 -43.93 5.45
C SER A 810 74.07 -43.99 4.05
N ASP A 811 73.75 -44.99 3.22
CA ASP A 811 74.31 -45.12 1.86
C ASP A 811 73.68 -44.15 0.82
N THR A 812 72.57 -43.46 1.13
CA THR A 812 71.84 -42.57 0.18
C THR A 812 71.60 -41.13 0.65
N GLY A 813 71.63 -40.86 1.95
CA GLY A 813 71.46 -39.52 2.51
C GLY A 813 71.86 -39.43 3.99
N VAL A 814 71.61 -38.26 4.59
CA VAL A 814 71.61 -38.10 6.04
C VAL A 814 70.16 -38.18 6.50
N SER A 815 69.84 -39.24 7.25
CA SER A 815 68.57 -39.40 7.96
C SER A 815 68.82 -39.32 9.46
N VAL A 816 67.81 -38.92 10.23
CA VAL A 816 67.86 -38.96 11.69
C VAL A 816 67.09 -40.20 12.15
N ASP A 817 67.76 -41.35 12.25
CA ASP A 817 67.11 -42.62 12.58
C ASP A 817 66.45 -42.56 13.97
N GLY A 818 65.13 -42.77 14.03
CA GLY A 818 64.31 -42.79 15.24
C GLY A 818 63.58 -41.51 15.64
N LEU A 819 63.65 -40.42 14.84
CA LEU A 819 62.89 -39.18 15.09
C LEU A 819 61.61 -39.16 14.24
N ILE A 820 60.57 -39.82 14.75
CA ILE A 820 59.20 -39.65 14.24
C ILE A 820 58.67 -38.33 14.78
N PHE A 821 58.36 -37.38 13.90
CA PHE A 821 57.71 -36.15 14.30
C PHE A 821 56.21 -36.38 14.37
N GLU A 822 55.64 -36.28 15.57
CA GLU A 822 54.19 -36.31 15.80
C GLU A 822 53.68 -34.87 15.90
N SER A 823 52.77 -34.51 15.01
CA SER A 823 52.15 -33.17 14.95
C SER A 823 50.64 -33.31 15.06
N PHE A 824 50.00 -32.44 15.85
CA PHE A 824 48.55 -32.38 15.94
C PHE A 824 48.01 -31.29 15.02
N VAL A 825 47.10 -31.66 14.12
CA VAL A 825 46.39 -30.71 13.26
C VAL A 825 44.95 -30.60 13.74
N PRO A 826 44.54 -29.48 14.37
CA PRO A 826 43.14 -29.27 14.74
C PRO A 826 42.27 -28.98 13.51
N PRO A 827 40.95 -29.26 13.56
CA PRO A 827 40.03 -28.78 12.54
C PRO A 827 39.95 -27.25 12.54
N ILE A 828 39.49 -26.69 11.43
CA ILE A 828 39.25 -25.24 11.32
C ILE A 828 37.85 -24.95 11.87
N MET A 829 37.78 -24.12 12.91
CA MET A 829 36.53 -23.58 13.42
C MET A 829 36.73 -22.14 13.86
N GLU A 830 36.06 -21.22 13.17
CA GLU A 830 36.18 -19.78 13.41
C GLU A 830 34.78 -19.16 13.48
N HIS A 831 34.57 -18.25 14.44
CA HIS A 831 33.33 -17.49 14.52
C HIS A 831 33.53 -16.16 13.81
N THR A 832 32.78 -15.95 12.72
CA THR A 832 32.84 -14.72 11.92
C THR A 832 31.52 -13.96 12.02
N LEU A 833 31.51 -12.74 11.47
CA LEU A 833 30.28 -11.96 11.26
C LEU A 833 29.28 -12.69 10.34
N TRP A 834 29.77 -13.57 9.47
CA TRP A 834 28.98 -14.38 8.54
C TRP A 834 28.79 -15.80 9.05
N GLY A 835 28.63 -15.97 10.36
CA GLY A 835 28.39 -17.26 11.00
C GLY A 835 29.66 -18.04 11.34
N THR A 836 29.48 -19.31 11.74
CA THR A 836 30.57 -20.17 12.19
C THR A 836 31.11 -21.00 11.03
N ILE A 837 32.37 -20.79 10.69
CA ILE A 837 33.09 -21.56 9.67
C ILE A 837 33.58 -22.85 10.33
N ARG A 838 33.35 -24.01 9.70
CA ARG A 838 33.73 -25.35 10.20
C ARG A 838 34.20 -26.26 9.05
N SER A 839 35.07 -25.75 8.19
CA SER A 839 35.36 -26.35 6.90
C SER A 839 36.75 -27.00 6.81
N SER A 840 36.99 -27.73 5.72
CA SER A 840 38.32 -28.28 5.43
C SER A 840 39.16 -27.32 4.59
N ALA A 841 40.45 -27.24 4.90
CA ALA A 841 41.46 -26.74 3.99
C ALA A 841 42.23 -27.89 3.35
N ARG A 842 42.61 -27.72 2.08
CA ARG A 842 43.54 -28.57 1.36
C ARG A 842 44.88 -27.85 1.25
N VAL A 843 45.96 -28.56 1.55
CA VAL A 843 47.33 -28.05 1.45
C VAL A 843 48.12 -28.99 0.55
N GLU A 844 48.53 -28.49 -0.61
CA GLU A 844 49.47 -29.15 -1.50
C GLU A 844 50.87 -28.56 -1.31
N VAL A 845 51.84 -29.37 -0.91
CA VAL A 845 53.25 -28.95 -0.80
C VAL A 845 54.07 -29.69 -1.85
N VAL A 846 54.61 -28.94 -2.81
CA VAL A 846 55.55 -29.45 -3.82
C VAL A 846 56.97 -29.29 -3.28
N LEU A 847 57.66 -30.42 -3.09
CA LEU A 847 59.02 -30.47 -2.55
C LEU A 847 60.09 -30.43 -3.66
N PRO A 848 61.25 -29.81 -3.41
CA PRO A 848 62.35 -29.78 -4.37
C PRO A 848 63.05 -31.15 -4.45
N GLU A 849 63.73 -31.43 -5.57
CA GLU A 849 64.37 -32.74 -5.85
C GLU A 849 65.35 -33.24 -4.75
N ASN A 850 65.88 -32.34 -3.93
CA ASN A 850 66.91 -32.62 -2.93
C ASN A 850 66.36 -32.90 -1.51
N VAL A 851 65.06 -32.76 -1.30
CA VAL A 851 64.36 -33.01 -0.02
C VAL A 851 63.25 -34.01 -0.28
N ARG A 852 63.22 -35.12 0.48
CA ARG A 852 62.20 -36.16 0.34
C ARG A 852 61.59 -36.52 1.69
N LEU A 853 60.27 -36.66 1.72
CA LEU A 853 59.54 -37.30 2.81
C LEU A 853 59.62 -38.81 2.63
N LEU A 854 60.15 -39.51 3.64
CA LEU A 854 60.21 -40.98 3.70
C LEU A 854 58.84 -41.57 4.05
N SER A 855 58.12 -40.92 4.96
CA SER A 855 56.76 -41.25 5.34
C SER A 855 56.00 -40.00 5.78
N PHE A 856 54.70 -39.98 5.50
CA PHE A 856 53.75 -39.00 6.03
C PHE A 856 52.42 -39.75 6.20
N GLU A 857 52.07 -40.11 7.44
CA GLU A 857 50.87 -40.87 7.77
C GLU A 857 49.93 -40.03 8.64
N SER A 858 48.67 -39.92 8.21
CA SER A 858 47.57 -39.31 8.97
C SER A 858 46.76 -40.40 9.67
N GLU A 859 46.45 -40.23 10.96
CA GLU A 859 45.59 -41.14 11.72
C GLU A 859 44.19 -41.27 11.10
N LEU A 860 43.68 -40.17 10.51
CA LEU A 860 42.40 -40.12 9.81
C LEU A 860 42.49 -40.46 8.31
N GLY A 861 43.68 -40.74 7.79
CA GLY A 861 43.90 -41.08 6.37
C GLY A 861 43.71 -39.90 5.41
N LEU A 862 43.93 -38.67 5.88
CA LEU A 862 43.70 -37.41 5.13
C LEU A 862 44.92 -36.94 4.32
N SER A 863 45.93 -37.80 4.16
CA SER A 863 47.19 -37.48 3.48
C SER A 863 47.42 -38.38 2.29
N GLU A 864 47.86 -37.79 1.17
CA GLU A 864 48.32 -38.51 0.00
C GLU A 864 49.70 -37.99 -0.43
N LEU A 865 50.61 -38.92 -0.72
CA LEU A 865 51.96 -38.62 -1.17
C LEU A 865 52.12 -39.14 -2.59
N THR A 866 52.25 -38.22 -3.55
CA THR A 866 52.40 -38.55 -4.97
C THR A 866 53.76 -38.06 -5.48
N GLU A 867 54.22 -38.63 -6.61
CA GLU A 867 55.46 -38.22 -7.27
C GLU A 867 55.14 -37.84 -8.71
N GLU A 868 55.31 -36.56 -9.04
CA GLU A 868 55.03 -36.01 -10.35
C GLU A 868 56.29 -35.35 -10.91
N SER A 869 56.70 -35.73 -12.12
CA SER A 869 57.89 -35.17 -12.81
C SER A 869 59.22 -35.21 -12.01
N GLY A 870 59.37 -36.12 -11.04
CA GLY A 870 60.58 -36.25 -10.21
C GLY A 870 60.57 -35.39 -8.93
N GLN A 871 59.50 -34.64 -8.70
CA GLN A 871 59.23 -33.91 -7.46
C GLN A 871 58.15 -34.64 -6.66
N GLN A 872 58.24 -34.56 -5.34
CA GLN A 872 57.27 -35.17 -4.43
C GLN A 872 56.21 -34.14 -4.05
N ILE A 873 54.93 -34.52 -4.19
CA ILE A 873 53.79 -33.67 -3.85
C ILE A 873 53.07 -34.29 -2.65
N LEU A 874 53.03 -33.54 -1.56
CA LEU A 874 52.23 -33.87 -0.38
C LEU A 874 50.88 -33.16 -0.51
N SER A 875 49.79 -33.92 -0.63
CA SER A 875 48.43 -33.40 -0.52
C SER A 875 47.88 -33.78 0.85
N TYR A 876 47.63 -32.79 1.69
CA TYR A 876 47.07 -33.00 3.03
C TYR A 876 45.75 -32.23 3.17
N ARG A 877 44.76 -32.85 3.79
CA ARG A 877 43.48 -32.23 4.10
C ARG A 877 43.31 -32.09 5.61
N THR A 878 42.87 -30.93 6.07
CA THR A 878 42.56 -30.74 7.48
C THR A 878 41.29 -31.52 7.87
N PRO A 879 41.21 -32.05 9.10
CA PRO A 879 39.97 -32.63 9.60
C PRO A 879 38.84 -31.58 9.67
N VAL A 880 37.60 -32.06 9.67
CA VAL A 880 36.38 -31.25 9.75
C VAL A 880 35.55 -31.66 10.96
N CYS A 881 34.82 -30.71 11.55
CA CYS A 881 33.98 -30.94 12.73
C CYS A 881 32.51 -30.56 12.49
N PRO A 882 31.76 -31.32 11.67
CA PRO A 882 30.46 -30.89 11.17
C PRO A 882 29.39 -30.71 12.25
N LYS A 883 29.46 -31.48 13.34
CA LYS A 883 28.44 -31.52 14.41
C LYS A 883 28.83 -30.78 15.69
N ALA A 884 30.01 -30.17 15.75
CA ALA A 884 30.52 -29.55 16.96
C ALA A 884 30.04 -28.10 17.09
N ASP A 885 29.37 -27.74 18.19
CA ASP A 885 28.90 -26.37 18.40
C ASP A 885 29.89 -25.49 19.16
N THR A 886 30.87 -26.12 19.80
CA THR A 886 31.91 -25.43 20.57
C THR A 886 33.32 -25.89 20.18
N TRP A 887 34.30 -24.99 20.28
CA TRP A 887 35.71 -25.32 20.00
C TRP A 887 36.24 -26.56 20.76
N PRO A 888 35.94 -26.77 22.06
CA PRO A 888 36.38 -27.98 22.77
C PRO A 888 35.77 -29.29 22.25
N GLU A 889 34.62 -29.23 21.59
CA GLU A 889 34.02 -30.38 20.91
C GLU A 889 34.71 -30.61 19.56
N CYS A 890 34.93 -29.54 18.79
CA CYS A 890 35.62 -29.58 17.50
C CYS A 890 37.07 -30.06 17.63
N TYR A 891 37.82 -29.57 18.63
CA TYR A 891 39.22 -29.95 18.88
C TYR A 891 39.42 -31.45 19.16
N LYS A 892 38.37 -32.18 19.55
CA LYS A 892 38.46 -33.65 19.72
C LYS A 892 38.60 -34.38 18.39
N GLU A 893 38.18 -33.78 17.29
CA GLU A 893 38.29 -34.32 15.93
C GLU A 893 39.62 -33.92 15.25
N LYS A 894 40.63 -33.55 16.05
CA LYS A 894 42.00 -33.31 15.56
C LYS A 894 42.60 -34.57 14.93
N ASP A 895 43.43 -34.35 13.93
CA ASP A 895 44.24 -35.38 13.29
C ASP A 895 45.63 -35.44 13.92
N THR A 896 46.18 -36.64 14.00
CA THR A 896 47.55 -36.88 14.45
C THR A 896 48.35 -37.30 13.23
N VAL A 897 49.34 -36.48 12.85
CA VAL A 897 50.18 -36.71 11.68
C VAL A 897 51.58 -37.10 12.13
N THR A 898 52.09 -38.19 11.57
CA THR A 898 53.47 -38.64 11.75
C THR A 898 54.26 -38.51 10.45
N TRP A 899 55.45 -37.90 10.51
CA TRP A 899 56.27 -37.69 9.31
C TRP A 899 57.77 -37.88 9.54
N GLU A 900 58.46 -38.27 8.47
CA GLU A 900 59.90 -38.52 8.43
C GLU A 900 60.51 -37.89 7.17
N VAL A 901 61.63 -37.16 7.32
CA VAL A 901 62.32 -36.45 6.21
C VAL A 901 63.73 -36.99 6.00
N GLU A 902 64.10 -37.21 4.73
CA GLU A 902 65.45 -37.48 4.27
C GLU A 902 66.03 -36.27 3.53
N ILE A 903 67.25 -35.89 3.90
CA ILE A 903 68.03 -34.85 3.20
C ILE A 903 69.09 -35.52 2.33
N GLY A 904 69.05 -35.27 1.02
CA GLY A 904 69.96 -35.89 0.06
C GLY A 904 71.43 -35.44 0.18
N TYR A 905 72.38 -36.34 -0.07
CA TYR A 905 73.83 -36.03 -0.01
C TYR A 905 74.29 -34.96 -1.00
N MET A 906 73.60 -34.77 -2.14
CA MET A 906 73.95 -33.71 -3.09
C MET A 906 73.81 -32.31 -2.48
N LEU A 907 72.82 -32.11 -1.60
CA LEU A 907 72.62 -30.85 -0.89
C LEU A 907 73.81 -30.55 0.04
N ILE A 908 74.18 -31.57 0.84
CA ILE A 908 75.25 -31.48 1.84
C ILE A 908 76.62 -31.32 1.17
N LEU A 909 76.90 -32.11 0.13
CA LEU A 909 78.17 -32.04 -0.61
C LEU A 909 78.28 -30.76 -1.45
N GLY A 910 77.16 -30.23 -1.96
CA GLY A 910 77.10 -28.96 -2.67
C GLY A 910 77.47 -27.77 -1.78
N GLU A 911 76.92 -27.72 -0.57
CA GLU A 911 77.24 -26.67 0.43
C GLU A 911 78.67 -26.82 0.99
N LEU A 912 79.18 -28.06 1.16
CA LEU A 912 80.55 -28.31 1.64
C LEU A 912 81.64 -28.16 0.55
N ALA A 913 81.28 -28.20 -0.73
CA ALA A 913 82.20 -28.11 -1.86
C ALA A 913 83.14 -26.87 -1.82
N PRO A 914 82.66 -25.63 -1.60
CA PRO A 914 83.54 -24.46 -1.50
C PRO A 914 84.54 -24.57 -0.34
N TYR A 915 84.15 -25.13 0.81
CA TYR A 915 85.05 -25.32 1.96
C TYR A 915 86.11 -26.38 1.69
N LEU A 916 85.73 -27.50 1.07
CA LEU A 916 86.67 -28.52 0.59
C LEU A 916 87.61 -27.95 -0.47
N PHE A 917 87.14 -27.07 -1.36
CA PHE A 917 87.96 -26.39 -2.35
C PHE A 917 88.96 -25.41 -1.70
N LEU A 918 88.53 -24.69 -0.66
CA LEU A 918 89.38 -23.76 0.10
C LEU A 918 90.44 -24.51 0.92
N LEU A 919 90.06 -25.60 1.59
CA LEU A 919 90.98 -26.48 2.32
C LEU A 919 92.00 -27.16 1.39
N THR A 920 91.56 -27.68 0.24
CA THR A 920 92.46 -28.29 -0.75
C THR A 920 93.38 -27.25 -1.39
N SER A 921 92.89 -26.05 -1.67
CA SER A 921 93.68 -24.88 -2.08
C SER A 921 94.76 -24.53 -1.04
N LEU A 922 94.39 -24.37 0.24
CA LEU A 922 95.31 -24.08 1.34
C LEU A 922 96.35 -25.20 1.53
N PHE A 923 95.92 -26.45 1.41
CA PHE A 923 96.81 -27.62 1.50
C PHE A 923 97.80 -27.65 0.33
N LEU A 924 97.35 -27.42 -0.91
CA LEU A 924 98.20 -27.28 -2.09
C LEU A 924 99.17 -26.10 -1.96
N LEU A 925 98.74 -24.98 -1.35
CA LEU A 925 99.59 -23.82 -1.06
C LEU A 925 100.66 -24.13 -0.01
N LEU A 926 100.31 -24.85 1.06
CA LEU A 926 101.24 -25.29 2.10
C LEU A 926 102.24 -26.32 1.57
N VAL A 927 101.78 -27.27 0.75
CA VAL A 927 102.64 -28.25 0.07
C VAL A 927 103.57 -27.55 -0.92
N SER A 928 103.08 -26.59 -1.71
CA SER A 928 103.92 -25.83 -2.65
C SER A 928 104.94 -24.95 -1.93
N ARG A 929 104.59 -24.32 -0.79
CA ARG A 929 105.53 -23.59 0.07
C ARG A 929 106.60 -24.51 0.67
N LYS A 930 106.24 -25.73 1.07
CA LYS A 930 107.16 -26.74 1.60
C LYS A 930 108.11 -27.27 0.52
N ILE A 931 107.62 -27.40 -0.73
CA ILE A 931 108.43 -27.76 -1.90
C ILE A 931 109.36 -26.61 -2.31
N ARG A 932 108.89 -25.35 -2.30
CA ARG A 932 109.73 -24.16 -2.55
C ARG A 932 110.86 -24.03 -1.52
N LYS A 933 110.57 -24.16 -0.22
CA LYS A 933 111.60 -24.18 0.84
C LYS A 933 112.60 -25.33 0.69
N ARG A 934 112.15 -26.52 0.27
CA ARG A 934 113.06 -27.65 -0.02
C ARG A 934 113.91 -27.42 -1.27
N ASN A 935 113.40 -26.69 -2.26
CA ASN A 935 114.13 -26.35 -3.47
C ASN A 935 115.14 -25.21 -3.24
N GLU A 936 114.84 -24.25 -2.36
CA GLU A 936 115.80 -23.23 -1.89
C GLU A 936 116.96 -23.87 -1.12
N LEU A 937 116.66 -24.80 -0.19
CA LEU A 937 117.68 -25.57 0.54
C LEU A 937 118.49 -26.54 -0.36
N LYS A 938 117.96 -26.91 -1.54
CA LYS A 938 118.69 -27.70 -2.55
C LYS A 938 119.55 -26.81 -3.45
N LYS A 939 119.13 -25.58 -3.74
CA LYS A 939 119.95 -24.60 -4.47
C LYS A 939 121.17 -24.18 -3.65
N GLU A 940 121.03 -23.94 -2.34
CA GLU A 940 122.19 -23.68 -1.47
C GLU A 940 123.19 -24.85 -1.40
N LYS A 941 122.73 -26.10 -1.57
CA LYS A 941 123.63 -27.27 -1.65
C LYS A 941 124.29 -27.46 -3.02
N ILE A 942 123.68 -26.97 -4.09
CA ILE A 942 124.22 -27.03 -5.45
C ILE A 942 125.24 -25.90 -5.66
N ASP A 943 124.98 -24.71 -5.11
CA ASP A 943 125.91 -23.56 -5.18
C ASP A 943 127.17 -23.76 -4.30
N ALA A 944 127.09 -24.57 -3.24
CA ALA A 944 128.27 -24.98 -2.47
C ALA A 944 129.13 -26.04 -3.19
N GLN A 945 128.59 -26.70 -4.22
CA GLN A 945 129.25 -27.78 -4.96
C GLN A 945 129.93 -27.27 -6.25
N SER A 946 129.37 -26.22 -6.88
CA SER A 946 129.98 -25.52 -8.03
C SER A 946 131.20 -24.66 -7.66
N ALA A 947 131.26 -24.10 -6.45
CA ALA A 947 132.42 -23.35 -5.95
C ALA A 947 133.68 -24.21 -5.69
N PHE A 948 133.54 -25.54 -5.61
CA PHE A 948 134.66 -26.49 -5.46
C PHE A 948 135.22 -26.96 -6.81
N GLU A 949 134.43 -26.89 -7.90
CA GLU A 949 134.86 -27.22 -9.26
C GLU A 949 135.54 -26.04 -9.97
N GLU A 950 135.22 -24.78 -9.63
CA GLU A 950 135.91 -23.59 -10.18
C GLU A 950 137.37 -23.43 -9.68
N GLN A 951 137.68 -23.83 -8.44
CA GLN A 951 139.06 -23.79 -7.91
C GLN A 951 140.00 -24.84 -8.51
N LEU A 952 139.45 -25.88 -9.16
CA LEU A 952 140.22 -26.94 -9.81
C LEU A 952 140.44 -26.67 -11.31
N LEU A 953 139.59 -25.85 -11.93
CA LEU A 953 139.67 -25.47 -13.35
C LEU A 953 140.56 -24.23 -13.62
N GLU A 954 140.72 -23.33 -12.64
CA GLU A 954 141.62 -22.16 -12.76
C GLU A 954 143.13 -22.52 -12.69
N LEU A 955 143.49 -23.75 -12.30
CA LEU A 955 144.88 -24.20 -12.18
C LEU A 955 145.45 -24.86 -13.47
N GLU A 956 144.61 -25.19 -14.44
CA GLU A 956 145.02 -25.86 -15.69
C GLU A 956 144.91 -25.00 -16.97
N PHE A 957 144.26 -23.83 -16.93
CA PHE A 957 143.96 -23.05 -18.15
C PHE A 957 144.86 -21.83 -18.41
N ALA A 958 145.85 -21.55 -17.54
CA ALA A 958 146.78 -20.42 -17.71
C ALA A 958 148.15 -20.77 -18.35
N ALA A 959 148.23 -21.88 -19.10
CA ALA A 959 149.49 -22.40 -19.67
C ALA A 959 149.63 -22.31 -21.20
N GLN A 960 148.65 -21.84 -21.98
CA GLN A 960 148.87 -21.69 -23.43
C GLN A 960 148.07 -20.55 -24.03
N MET A 961 148.80 -19.44 -24.22
CA MET A 961 148.44 -18.23 -24.95
C MET A 961 147.96 -18.50 -26.38
N GLY A 962 147.22 -17.54 -26.94
CA GLY A 962 147.47 -17.14 -28.33
C GLY A 962 146.31 -16.53 -29.11
N GLU A 963 146.23 -15.20 -29.05
CA GLU A 963 145.98 -14.28 -30.17
C GLU A 963 144.64 -14.23 -30.95
N LEU A 964 144.10 -13.00 -30.91
CA LEU A 964 143.62 -12.15 -32.01
C LEU A 964 142.22 -12.37 -32.64
N GLU A 965 141.33 -11.47 -32.20
CA GLU A 965 140.68 -10.39 -32.98
C GLU A 965 139.65 -10.68 -34.09
N GLU A 966 138.73 -9.70 -34.12
CA GLU A 966 137.74 -9.29 -35.14
C GLU A 966 136.51 -10.18 -35.38
N LYS A 967 135.27 -9.69 -35.59
CA LYS A 967 134.58 -8.37 -35.56
C LYS A 967 133.18 -8.61 -36.18
N ILE A 968 132.28 -7.65 -35.96
CA ILE A 968 131.08 -7.28 -36.76
C ILE A 968 129.74 -7.95 -36.37
N VAL A 969 128.84 -7.23 -35.68
CA VAL A 969 127.74 -6.32 -36.11
C VAL A 969 126.54 -7.12 -36.72
N ILE A 970 125.26 -7.01 -36.33
CA ILE A 970 124.19 -5.97 -36.53
C ILE A 970 122.91 -6.58 -35.88
N GLU A 971 122.24 -5.92 -34.91
CA GLU A 971 120.98 -5.10 -35.05
C GLU A 971 119.75 -5.98 -35.40
N SER A 972 118.53 -5.86 -34.86
CA SER A 972 117.71 -4.79 -34.26
C SER A 972 116.65 -5.47 -33.35
N GLU A 973 116.28 -4.96 -32.16
CA GLU A 973 115.19 -3.98 -31.93
C GLU A 973 113.85 -4.43 -32.59
N VAL A 974 112.70 -4.56 -31.91
CA VAL A 974 111.87 -3.60 -31.12
C VAL A 974 110.41 -4.08 -31.40
N VAL A 975 109.37 -3.97 -30.58
CA VAL A 975 109.11 -3.50 -29.22
C VAL A 975 107.57 -3.66 -29.01
N GLU A 976 107.14 -3.69 -27.74
CA GLU A 976 105.89 -3.08 -27.21
C GLU A 976 104.52 -3.50 -27.74
N ASP A 977 103.44 -3.41 -26.98
CA ASP A 977 103.19 -3.36 -25.53
C ASP A 977 101.65 -3.31 -25.40
N GLU A 978 101.18 -3.58 -24.17
CA GLU A 978 100.10 -2.84 -23.49
C GLU A 978 98.70 -2.68 -24.12
N TRP A 979 97.59 -2.58 -23.40
CA TRP A 979 97.13 -2.86 -22.04
C TRP A 979 95.62 -2.46 -22.06
N TRP A 980 94.80 -3.19 -21.30
CA TRP A 980 93.75 -2.70 -20.37
C TRP A 980 92.33 -2.33 -20.85
N GLU A 981 91.39 -3.15 -20.34
CA GLU A 981 90.47 -2.86 -19.22
C GLU A 981 89.23 -1.95 -19.38
N GLU A 982 88.22 -2.39 -18.61
CA GLU A 982 87.15 -1.68 -17.92
C GLU A 982 85.82 -1.29 -18.59
N GLN A 983 84.77 -1.83 -17.95
CA GLN A 983 83.57 -1.20 -17.36
C GLN A 983 82.69 -0.32 -18.27
N LYS A 984 81.36 -0.38 -18.17
CA LYS A 984 80.47 -0.41 -17.01
C LYS A 984 79.20 -1.18 -17.30
#